data_AF-A0A7S1Y843-F1
#
_entry.id   AF-A0A7S1Y843-F1
#
_cell.length_a   1.000
_cell.length_b   1.000
_cell.length_c   1.000
_cell.angle_alpha   90.00
_cell.angle_beta   90.00
_cell.angle_gamma   90.00
#
_symmetry.space_group_name_H-M   'P 1'
#
loop_
_entity.id
_entity.type
_entity.pdbx_description
1 polymer ?
#
loop_
_entity_poly.entity_id
_entity_poly.type
_entity_poly.pdbx_seq_one_letter_code
_entity_poly.pdbx_strand_id
1 'polypeptide(L)'
;YRQNRIIIIIIMFARQALAVGLRSASSAGRRSNYVRTLGSQAQRLGRTNTGGSNYNNTSFGRGLAVAAAAATMATAVASVTKMEEAPTTTTAKPSTPATTNNNNDNKFYSIAADNNPPPRPELPTIPLEDVSEHNDEESMWFTFRGAVYDMTGFLQGHPGGAPRLLMAAGQDLEPFWDIYRQHFRGHVIQWMEKYRIGNLSKEDAVKARDFVHGDMFESDPKRQPQDLLPATSKPFNGEPRIETLTDSYLTPNNKFYVRNHLAVPDICPEEYRLIVKGKGKDTIKKKIYKLQDLKTKFPKHEVVTTLQCAGNRREDLHDKDHKIFISPHWVVGAMSTAKWGGVRLRDVLADCGLDVDAIALGEKMPPNGIEHIQMEGYDHDETGYTYGGSFPIEKAVDGLGEVLLAYEMNGEDLPRDHGYPVRVVIPGHVGARQVKWVHKIILSNQESKKSYQCKSYRHFAPDITFEKDLAEWPPARLDQGPIIHEQPVTSFVCNPPQGSTIGVKGVGGGIKKEVTIKGVAWSGGGRKVERVDVSIDGGTSWTAAELYKPISQRYNHHWAWTQFYLTIPLSEEIQEKLKRGEKVKLDVTSKAVDSAFNVQPETMAPYWNPRGIAINHWYHSMVELDPTLEAGQVQRSESEFGFSNTPSGGHFDRQWGLGGWMVDPKHDND
;
A
#
# COMPACT_ATOMS: atom_id res chain seq x y z
N TYR A 1 3.64 -33.98 39.30
CA TYR A 1 3.43 -32.56 39.63
C TYR A 1 4.18 -32.02 40.87
N ARG A 2 5.02 -32.79 41.60
CA ARG A 2 5.89 -32.26 42.68
C ARG A 2 7.41 -32.31 42.43
N GLN A 3 7.89 -32.94 41.35
CA GLN A 3 9.33 -32.94 41.00
C GLN A 3 9.76 -31.80 40.05
N ASN A 4 8.85 -31.19 39.30
CA ASN A 4 9.19 -30.11 38.36
C ASN A 4 9.36 -28.72 38.99
N ARG A 5 9.05 -28.54 40.28
CA ARG A 5 9.24 -27.26 40.99
C ARG A 5 10.67 -27.05 41.51
N ILE A 6 11.43 -28.12 41.77
CA ILE A 6 12.79 -28.02 42.33
C ILE A 6 13.79 -27.61 41.24
N ILE A 7 13.60 -28.07 40.01
CA ILE A 7 14.47 -27.72 38.87
C ILE A 7 14.32 -26.25 38.47
N ILE A 8 13.11 -25.69 38.55
CA ILE A 8 12.85 -24.27 38.23
C ILE A 8 13.48 -23.34 39.27
N ILE A 9 13.47 -23.72 40.55
CA ILE A 9 14.09 -22.92 41.64
C ILE A 9 15.62 -22.92 41.51
N ILE A 10 16.25 -24.03 41.13
CA ILE A 10 17.70 -24.12 40.92
C ILE A 10 18.15 -23.26 39.72
N ILE A 11 17.37 -23.23 38.64
CA ILE A 11 17.67 -22.40 37.45
C ILE A 11 17.49 -20.90 37.76
N MET A 12 16.54 -20.52 38.62
CA MET A 12 16.36 -19.12 39.02
C MET A 12 17.49 -18.61 39.92
N PHE A 13 18.00 -19.43 40.85
CA PHE A 13 19.16 -19.04 41.69
C PHE A 13 20.47 -18.94 40.91
N ALA A 14 20.69 -19.81 39.91
CA ALA A 14 21.88 -19.73 39.05
C ALA A 14 21.89 -18.46 38.18
N ARG A 15 20.72 -17.95 37.75
CA ARG A 15 20.60 -16.69 37.00
C ARG A 15 20.80 -15.44 37.87
N GLN A 16 20.45 -15.49 39.15
CA GLN A 16 20.67 -14.37 40.07
C GLN A 16 22.14 -14.27 40.53
N ALA A 17 22.85 -15.40 40.64
CA ALA A 17 24.30 -15.41 40.93
C ALA A 17 25.16 -14.86 39.78
N LEU A 18 24.76 -15.09 38.51
CA LEU A 18 25.44 -14.50 37.35
C LEU A 18 25.20 -12.98 37.20
N ALA A 19 24.06 -12.47 37.67
CA ALA A 19 23.72 -11.04 37.59
C ALA A 19 24.41 -10.19 38.67
N VAL A 20 24.83 -10.79 39.79
CA VAL A 20 25.54 -10.11 40.89
C VAL A 20 27.06 -10.07 40.66
N GLY A 21 27.63 -11.05 39.93
CA GLY A 21 29.06 -11.07 39.59
C GLY A 21 29.51 -10.07 38.51
N LEU A 22 28.58 -9.38 37.85
CA LEU A 22 28.87 -8.42 36.76
C LEU A 22 28.64 -6.95 37.15
N ARG A 23 28.46 -6.64 38.44
CA ARG A 23 28.33 -5.26 38.97
C ARG A 23 29.41 -4.86 39.99
N SER A 24 30.58 -5.47 39.93
CA SER A 24 31.74 -5.05 40.75
C SER A 24 33.06 -5.16 39.99
N ALA A 25 33.21 -4.36 38.92
CA ALA A 25 34.51 -4.10 38.31
C ALA A 25 34.47 -2.82 37.47
N SER A 26 34.25 -1.67 38.12
CA SER A 26 34.48 -0.35 37.52
C SER A 26 35.07 0.61 38.55
N SER A 27 36.32 0.36 38.95
CA SER A 27 37.17 1.38 39.57
C SER A 27 38.60 0.86 39.70
N ALA A 28 39.55 1.73 39.36
CA ALA A 28 41.00 1.64 39.56
C ALA A 28 41.81 0.90 38.49
N GLY A 29 42.46 1.69 37.63
CA GLY A 29 43.58 1.25 36.82
C GLY A 29 44.89 1.20 37.61
N ARG A 30 45.80 0.33 37.19
CA ARG A 30 47.26 0.53 37.14
C ARG A 30 47.94 -0.66 36.47
N ARG A 31 49.05 -0.34 35.80
CA ARG A 31 49.94 -1.16 34.95
C ARG A 31 50.54 -2.38 35.67
N SER A 32 50.85 -3.42 34.88
CA SER A 32 52.19 -4.06 34.75
C SER A 32 52.17 -5.60 34.77
N ASN A 33 52.76 -6.17 33.71
CA ASN A 33 53.58 -7.40 33.61
C ASN A 33 53.17 -8.68 34.38
N TYR A 34 53.00 -9.80 33.67
CA TYR A 34 53.99 -10.89 33.63
C TYR A 34 53.57 -12.01 32.66
N VAL A 35 54.57 -12.56 31.98
CA VAL A 35 54.51 -13.65 30.99
C VAL A 35 54.72 -15.00 31.68
N ARG A 36 54.25 -16.11 31.04
CA ARG A 36 54.70 -17.52 31.21
C ARG A 36 54.20 -18.22 32.50
N THR A 37 53.80 -19.50 32.58
CA THR A 37 54.06 -20.74 31.81
C THR A 37 53.17 -21.88 32.36
N LEU A 38 53.24 -23.07 31.71
CA LEU A 38 52.87 -24.44 32.14
C LEU A 38 51.44 -24.89 31.75
N GLY A 39 51.20 -25.91 30.93
CA GLY A 39 52.06 -26.99 30.44
C GLY A 39 51.74 -28.33 31.11
N SER A 40 51.19 -29.24 30.32
CA SER A 40 51.35 -30.70 30.37
C SER A 40 50.32 -31.61 31.12
N GLN A 41 49.76 -32.49 30.28
CA GLN A 41 49.65 -33.94 30.40
C GLN A 41 48.47 -34.60 31.15
N ALA A 42 47.58 -35.15 30.32
CA ALA A 42 46.89 -36.40 30.55
C ALA A 42 47.87 -37.60 30.49
N GLN A 43 47.71 -38.58 31.39
CA GLN A 43 47.64 -40.00 31.02
C GLN A 43 47.42 -40.94 32.23
N ARG A 44 46.75 -42.08 31.92
CA ARG A 44 46.66 -43.39 32.62
C ARG A 44 45.57 -43.58 33.67
N LEU A 45 44.55 -44.35 33.27
CA LEU A 45 44.44 -45.77 33.67
C LEU A 45 43.59 -46.50 32.63
N GLY A 46 43.99 -47.73 32.32
CA GLY A 46 43.34 -48.58 31.32
C GLY A 46 42.95 -49.94 31.86
N ARG A 47 42.37 -50.71 30.92
CA ARG A 47 42.36 -52.17 30.73
C ARG A 47 41.08 -52.96 31.03
N THR A 48 40.79 -53.79 30.00
CA THR A 48 40.09 -55.10 29.92
C THR A 48 38.56 -55.09 30.02
N ASN A 49 37.77 -55.82 29.22
CA ASN A 49 38.00 -56.92 28.25
C ASN A 49 36.72 -57.05 27.37
N THR A 50 36.82 -57.04 26.03
CA THR A 50 36.70 -58.18 25.07
C THR A 50 35.30 -58.59 24.60
N GLY A 51 35.15 -58.63 23.27
CA GLY A 51 34.15 -59.36 22.49
C GLY A 51 33.13 -58.45 21.79
N GLY A 52 33.09 -58.25 20.48
CA GLY A 52 33.86 -58.77 19.35
C GLY A 52 33.02 -58.56 18.07
N SER A 53 33.64 -58.02 17.00
CA SER A 53 33.37 -58.25 15.56
C SER A 53 31.96 -57.92 15.01
N ASN A 54 31.73 -57.30 13.85
CA ASN A 54 32.52 -56.69 12.78
C ASN A 54 31.53 -55.92 11.88
N TYR A 55 31.97 -54.78 11.34
CA TYR A 55 31.83 -54.29 9.95
C TYR A 55 31.68 -52.76 9.86
N ASN A 56 32.86 -52.14 9.71
CA ASN A 56 33.26 -51.08 8.78
C ASN A 56 32.30 -49.93 8.39
N ASN A 57 32.78 -48.74 8.78
CA ASN A 57 33.10 -47.56 7.94
C ASN A 57 31.99 -47.02 7.01
N THR A 58 31.57 -45.75 7.07
CA THR A 58 32.33 -44.53 7.41
C THR A 58 31.37 -43.42 7.85
N SER A 59 31.71 -42.87 9.02
CA SER A 59 31.44 -41.54 9.57
C SER A 59 31.80 -40.40 8.58
N PHE A 60 31.47 -39.12 8.70
CA PHE A 60 30.80 -38.16 9.61
C PHE A 60 30.93 -36.83 8.79
N GLY A 61 30.25 -35.71 9.00
CA GLY A 61 29.50 -35.18 10.12
C GLY A 61 29.14 -33.72 9.78
N ARG A 62 28.07 -33.23 10.41
CA ARG A 62 27.64 -31.83 10.42
C ARG A 62 28.54 -30.99 11.32
N GLY A 63 28.58 -29.68 11.09
CA GLY A 63 29.03 -28.73 12.12
C GLY A 63 29.01 -27.26 11.69
N LEU A 64 28.00 -26.53 12.18
CA LEU A 64 27.94 -25.06 12.26
C LEU A 64 29.11 -24.48 13.09
N ALA A 65 29.54 -23.25 12.76
CA ALA A 65 29.92 -22.24 13.76
C ALA A 65 29.82 -20.81 13.19
N VAL A 66 29.34 -19.88 14.03
CA VAL A 66 29.16 -18.44 13.80
C VAL A 66 30.06 -17.67 14.78
N ALA A 67 30.51 -16.47 14.33
CA ALA A 67 31.02 -15.29 15.06
C ALA A 67 32.52 -15.18 15.45
N ALA A 68 33.20 -14.18 14.87
CA ALA A 68 33.82 -13.05 15.59
C ALA A 68 34.26 -11.94 14.60
N ALA A 69 34.13 -10.69 15.00
CA ALA A 69 34.35 -9.48 14.21
C ALA A 69 35.64 -8.71 14.60
N ALA A 70 36.09 -7.86 13.66
CA ALA A 70 36.86 -6.62 13.80
C ALA A 70 38.34 -6.62 14.22
N ALA A 71 39.21 -6.18 13.28
CA ALA A 71 40.00 -4.94 13.34
C ALA A 71 41.46 -5.09 12.87
N THR A 72 41.80 -4.52 11.69
CA THR A 72 43.04 -3.73 11.50
C THR A 72 42.91 -2.76 10.32
N MET A 73 43.44 -1.54 10.51
CA MET A 73 43.37 -0.39 9.63
C MET A 73 44.38 -0.39 8.45
N ALA A 74 43.92 0.23 7.35
CA ALA A 74 44.59 1.09 6.37
C ALA A 74 46.13 1.17 6.24
N THR A 75 46.62 0.98 5.00
CA THR A 75 47.55 1.91 4.31
C THR A 75 47.56 1.76 2.78
N ALA A 76 47.33 2.89 2.10
CA ALA A 76 47.95 3.45 0.88
C ALA A 76 47.93 2.76 -0.53
N VAL A 77 47.15 3.41 -1.42
CA VAL A 77 47.50 4.04 -2.73
C VAL A 77 48.21 3.26 -3.86
N ALA A 78 47.43 3.07 -4.95
CA ALA A 78 47.70 3.17 -6.40
C ALA A 78 48.85 2.40 -7.09
N SER A 79 48.50 1.55 -8.08
CA SER A 79 49.10 1.55 -9.44
C SER A 79 48.30 0.68 -10.45
N VAL A 80 47.63 1.38 -11.37
CA VAL A 80 47.53 1.23 -12.85
C VAL A 80 47.95 -0.09 -13.55
N THR A 81 47.12 -0.44 -14.55
CA THR A 81 47.34 -1.14 -15.85
C THR A 81 47.18 -2.66 -16.06
N LYS A 82 46.10 -2.95 -16.84
CA LYS A 82 46.02 -3.65 -18.16
C LYS A 82 46.16 -5.18 -18.31
N MET A 83 45.14 -5.67 -19.05
CA MET A 83 45.11 -6.72 -20.09
C MET A 83 45.20 -8.19 -19.67
N GLU A 84 44.15 -8.95 -19.98
CA GLU A 84 44.21 -9.92 -21.09
C GLU A 84 42.82 -10.45 -21.50
N GLU A 85 42.79 -10.93 -22.74
CA GLU A 85 41.67 -11.15 -23.66
C GLU A 85 40.89 -12.45 -23.40
N ALA A 86 39.64 -12.50 -23.88
CA ALA A 86 38.87 -13.73 -24.09
C ALA A 86 38.52 -13.88 -25.59
N PRO A 87 38.45 -15.11 -26.13
CA PRO A 87 38.42 -15.35 -27.57
C PRO A 87 37.02 -15.28 -28.20
N THR A 88 37.05 -14.95 -29.49
CA THR A 88 36.05 -15.09 -30.55
C THR A 88 35.60 -16.56 -30.72
N THR A 89 34.48 -16.98 -31.33
CA THR A 89 33.70 -16.57 -32.51
C THR A 89 32.30 -17.23 -32.44
N THR A 90 31.25 -16.64 -33.02
CA THR A 90 30.52 -17.23 -34.17
C THR A 90 29.44 -16.28 -34.71
N THR A 91 29.39 -16.22 -36.03
CA THR A 91 28.62 -15.33 -36.90
C THR A 91 27.25 -15.89 -37.28
N ALA A 92 26.21 -15.03 -37.29
CA ALA A 92 25.01 -15.18 -38.10
C ALA A 92 24.75 -13.89 -38.90
N LYS A 93 24.31 -14.03 -40.15
CA LYS A 93 24.17 -12.98 -41.18
C LYS A 93 22.93 -12.07 -40.97
N PRO A 94 22.88 -10.88 -41.62
CA PRO A 94 22.14 -9.72 -41.13
C PRO A 94 20.69 -9.67 -41.62
N SER A 95 19.76 -9.41 -40.70
CA SER A 95 18.47 -8.80 -41.02
C SER A 95 18.63 -7.28 -41.02
N THR A 96 18.07 -6.65 -42.05
CA THR A 96 18.04 -5.21 -42.33
C THR A 96 17.76 -4.39 -41.06
N PRO A 97 18.58 -3.38 -40.72
CA PRO A 97 18.32 -2.56 -39.55
C PRO A 97 17.10 -1.68 -39.81
N ALA A 98 16.08 -1.82 -38.97
CA ALA A 98 15.11 -0.77 -38.75
C ALA A 98 15.88 0.50 -38.40
N THR A 99 15.67 1.56 -39.19
CA THR A 99 16.23 2.89 -38.94
C THR A 99 15.75 3.40 -37.58
N THR A 100 16.56 3.18 -36.55
CA THR A 100 16.47 3.92 -35.30
C THR A 100 16.90 5.35 -35.60
N ASN A 101 15.93 6.23 -35.84
CA ASN A 101 16.14 7.67 -35.71
C ASN A 101 16.38 7.99 -34.23
N ASN A 102 17.61 7.80 -33.78
CA ASN A 102 18.13 8.34 -32.53
C ASN A 102 18.31 9.85 -32.68
N ASN A 103 17.20 10.60 -32.70
CA ASN A 103 17.22 12.01 -32.35
C ASN A 103 16.85 12.12 -30.87
N ASN A 104 17.89 12.16 -30.04
CA ASN A 104 17.85 12.49 -28.62
C ASN A 104 17.55 13.98 -28.38
N ASP A 105 16.47 14.49 -28.99
CA ASP A 105 15.86 15.77 -28.64
C ASP A 105 14.52 15.47 -27.94
N ASN A 106 14.61 15.07 -26.67
CA ASN A 106 13.46 14.97 -25.77
C ASN A 106 12.95 16.38 -25.42
N LYS A 107 12.49 17.14 -26.42
CA LYS A 107 11.62 18.28 -26.20
C LYS A 107 10.28 17.70 -25.78
N PHE A 108 9.95 17.79 -24.49
CA PHE A 108 8.58 17.59 -24.03
C PHE A 108 7.68 18.55 -24.81
N TYR A 109 6.94 18.03 -25.79
CA TYR A 109 6.02 18.84 -26.58
C TYR A 109 4.86 19.27 -25.67
N SER A 110 4.51 20.55 -25.71
CA SER A 110 3.40 21.10 -24.95
C SER A 110 2.09 20.51 -25.47
N ILE A 111 1.45 19.65 -24.69
CA ILE A 111 0.04 19.30 -24.92
C ILE A 111 -0.79 20.57 -24.69
N ALA A 112 -1.81 20.79 -25.52
CA ALA A 112 -2.74 21.89 -25.34
C ALA A 112 -3.40 21.84 -23.94
N ALA A 113 -3.91 22.98 -23.46
CA ALA A 113 -4.49 23.10 -22.12
C ALA A 113 -5.69 22.16 -21.86
N ASP A 114 -6.30 21.64 -22.93
CA ASP A 114 -7.42 20.69 -22.95
C ASP A 114 -7.00 19.21 -23.06
N ASN A 115 -5.69 18.96 -22.96
CA ASN A 115 -5.06 17.65 -23.13
C ASN A 115 -5.26 17.01 -24.53
N ASN A 116 -5.60 17.78 -25.58
CA ASN A 116 -5.68 17.28 -26.95
C ASN A 116 -4.29 17.14 -27.60
N PRO A 117 -3.97 16.01 -28.26
CA PRO A 117 -2.78 15.92 -29.08
C PRO A 117 -2.95 16.83 -30.31
N PRO A 118 -2.08 17.84 -30.52
CA PRO A 118 -2.19 18.70 -31.70
C PRO A 118 -1.90 17.87 -32.97
N PRO A 119 -2.48 18.19 -34.13
CA PRO A 119 -2.08 17.59 -35.40
C PRO A 119 -0.57 17.76 -35.61
N ARG A 120 0.10 16.72 -36.12
CA ARG A 120 1.53 16.73 -36.43
C ARG A 120 1.73 16.61 -37.94
N PRO A 121 1.76 17.72 -38.69
CA PRO A 121 1.86 17.71 -40.16
C PRO A 121 3.13 17.04 -40.69
N GLU A 122 4.16 16.93 -39.85
CA GLU A 122 5.42 16.25 -40.15
C GLU A 122 5.31 14.72 -40.13
N LEU A 123 4.26 14.16 -39.52
CA LEU A 123 4.01 12.72 -39.46
C LEU A 123 3.02 12.29 -40.56
N PRO A 124 3.12 11.05 -41.06
CA PRO A 124 2.24 10.55 -42.10
C PRO A 124 0.76 10.54 -41.67
N THR A 125 -0.14 10.66 -42.65
CA THR A 125 -1.55 10.31 -42.48
C THR A 125 -1.70 8.82 -42.74
N ILE A 126 -2.25 8.09 -41.78
CA ILE A 126 -2.40 6.62 -41.81
C ILE A 126 -3.90 6.31 -41.95
N PRO A 127 -4.31 5.48 -42.92
CA PRO A 127 -5.69 5.00 -43.03
C PRO A 127 -6.14 4.23 -41.79
N LEU A 128 -7.43 4.34 -41.42
CA LEU A 128 -7.97 3.59 -40.28
C LEU A 128 -7.96 2.07 -40.52
N GLU A 129 -8.14 1.62 -41.77
CA GLU A 129 -8.00 0.20 -42.11
C GLU A 129 -6.63 -0.36 -41.72
N ASP A 130 -5.55 0.38 -42.03
CA ASP A 130 -4.18 -0.03 -41.69
C ASP A 130 -4.04 -0.17 -40.18
N VAL A 131 -4.50 0.83 -39.39
CA VAL A 131 -4.44 0.75 -37.91
C VAL A 131 -5.15 -0.49 -37.37
N SER A 132 -6.27 -0.87 -37.97
CA SER A 132 -7.07 -2.01 -37.54
C SER A 132 -6.37 -3.36 -37.74
N GLU A 133 -5.36 -3.43 -38.62
CA GLU A 133 -4.54 -4.64 -38.84
C GLU A 133 -3.53 -4.87 -37.70
N HIS A 134 -3.21 -3.84 -36.91
CA HIS A 134 -2.26 -3.89 -35.80
C HIS A 134 -3.00 -4.12 -34.46
N ASN A 135 -3.51 -5.34 -34.26
CA ASN A 135 -4.45 -5.68 -33.19
C ASN A 135 -4.02 -6.84 -32.26
N ASP A 136 -2.72 -7.15 -32.19
CA ASP A 136 -2.20 -8.27 -31.38
C ASP A 136 -0.97 -7.90 -30.53
N GLU A 137 -0.35 -8.90 -29.86
CA GLU A 137 0.79 -8.69 -28.98
C GLU A 137 2.10 -8.33 -29.70
N GLU A 138 2.23 -8.71 -30.97
CA GLU A 138 3.42 -8.46 -31.79
C GLU A 138 3.34 -7.12 -32.53
N SER A 139 2.12 -6.62 -32.72
CA SER A 139 1.81 -5.45 -33.52
C SER A 139 0.56 -4.76 -32.99
N MET A 140 0.74 -3.71 -32.18
CA MET A 140 -0.32 -3.13 -31.36
C MET A 140 -0.43 -1.61 -31.53
N TRP A 141 -1.34 -1.17 -32.42
CA TRP A 141 -1.57 0.25 -32.68
C TRP A 141 -2.90 0.73 -32.10
N PHE A 142 -2.99 2.04 -31.86
CA PHE A 142 -4.15 2.69 -31.27
C PHE A 142 -4.40 4.04 -31.92
N THR A 143 -5.65 4.48 -31.87
CA THR A 143 -6.00 5.87 -32.19
C THR A 143 -6.50 6.60 -30.94
N PHE A 144 -6.24 7.91 -30.87
CA PHE A 144 -6.82 8.76 -29.83
C PHE A 144 -6.90 10.18 -30.36
N ARG A 145 -8.11 10.76 -30.43
CA ARG A 145 -8.33 12.14 -30.89
C ARG A 145 -7.69 12.43 -32.25
N GLY A 146 -7.72 11.44 -33.16
CA GLY A 146 -7.16 11.53 -34.51
C GLY A 146 -5.63 11.36 -34.62
N ALA A 147 -4.92 11.10 -33.52
CA ALA A 147 -3.51 10.70 -33.55
C ALA A 147 -3.38 9.17 -33.56
N VAL A 148 -2.31 8.64 -34.17
CA VAL A 148 -2.02 7.19 -34.26
C VAL A 148 -0.76 6.86 -33.48
N TYR A 149 -0.82 5.82 -32.66
CA TYR A 149 0.24 5.40 -31.73
C TYR A 149 0.60 3.93 -31.91
N ASP A 150 1.89 3.62 -32.01
CA ASP A 150 2.41 2.25 -31.92
C ASP A 150 2.88 1.98 -30.49
N MET A 151 2.07 1.26 -29.72
CA MET A 151 2.37 0.97 -28.32
C MET A 151 2.83 -0.48 -28.11
N THR A 152 3.30 -1.17 -29.15
CA THR A 152 3.80 -2.56 -29.07
C THR A 152 4.85 -2.71 -27.96
N GLY A 153 5.79 -1.76 -27.88
CA GLY A 153 6.83 -1.72 -26.84
C GLY A 153 6.34 -1.38 -25.42
N PHE A 154 5.06 -1.07 -25.21
CA PHE A 154 4.47 -0.74 -23.91
C PHE A 154 3.60 -1.85 -23.30
N LEU A 155 3.39 -2.95 -24.02
CA LEU A 155 2.43 -3.99 -23.63
C LEU A 155 2.56 -4.45 -22.16
N GLN A 156 3.80 -4.68 -21.71
CA GLN A 156 4.08 -5.13 -20.34
C GLN A 156 4.16 -3.97 -19.32
N GLY A 157 4.30 -2.74 -19.79
CA GLY A 157 4.42 -1.53 -18.96
C GLY A 157 3.08 -0.99 -18.46
N HIS A 158 1.97 -1.38 -19.07
CA HIS A 158 0.64 -0.90 -18.67
C HIS A 158 0.29 -1.34 -17.22
N PRO A 159 -0.03 -0.39 -16.31
CA PRO A 159 -0.32 -0.70 -14.91
C PRO A 159 -1.51 -1.63 -14.68
N GLY A 160 -2.49 -1.63 -15.60
CA GLY A 160 -3.64 -2.55 -15.59
C GLY A 160 -3.31 -3.96 -16.10
N GLY A 161 -2.11 -4.17 -16.64
CA GLY A 161 -1.67 -5.40 -17.28
C GLY A 161 -1.91 -5.42 -18.79
N ALA A 162 -1.19 -6.32 -19.47
CA ALA A 162 -1.22 -6.53 -20.91
C ALA A 162 -2.62 -6.88 -21.47
N PRO A 163 -3.40 -7.81 -20.85
CA PRO A 163 -4.71 -8.19 -21.39
C PRO A 163 -5.65 -7.01 -21.56
N ARG A 164 -5.63 -6.05 -20.63
CA ARG A 164 -6.46 -4.84 -20.69
C ARG A 164 -6.11 -3.92 -21.86
N LEU A 165 -4.82 -3.82 -22.19
CA LEU A 165 -4.37 -2.98 -23.28
C LEU A 165 -4.70 -3.62 -24.64
N LEU A 166 -4.56 -4.94 -24.75
CA LEU A 166 -4.88 -5.70 -25.96
C LEU A 166 -6.36 -5.62 -26.36
N MET A 167 -7.28 -5.43 -25.41
CA MET A 167 -8.71 -5.26 -25.75
C MET A 167 -9.00 -4.06 -26.64
N ALA A 168 -8.13 -3.05 -26.61
CA ALA A 168 -8.26 -1.84 -27.41
C ALA A 168 -7.32 -1.83 -28.64
N ALA A 169 -6.57 -2.90 -28.88
CA ALA A 169 -5.61 -2.95 -29.97
C ALA A 169 -6.33 -2.85 -31.33
N GLY A 170 -5.78 -2.01 -32.22
CA GLY A 170 -6.36 -1.67 -33.50
C GLY A 170 -7.60 -0.75 -33.42
N GLN A 171 -7.89 -0.16 -32.26
CA GLN A 171 -9.10 0.64 -32.03
C GLN A 171 -8.79 2.03 -31.47
N ASP A 172 -9.83 2.87 -31.39
CA ASP A 172 -9.76 4.16 -30.72
C ASP A 172 -9.84 4.00 -29.20
N LEU A 173 -8.99 4.71 -28.47
CA LEU A 173 -8.90 4.68 -27.01
C LEU A 173 -10.01 5.49 -26.33
N GLU A 174 -10.66 6.45 -27.01
CA GLU A 174 -11.65 7.33 -26.37
C GLU A 174 -12.82 6.56 -25.73
N PRO A 175 -13.49 5.60 -26.39
CA PRO A 175 -14.57 4.83 -25.77
C PRO A 175 -14.15 4.09 -24.50
N PHE A 176 -12.90 3.59 -24.46
CA PHE A 176 -12.35 2.95 -23.26
C PHE A 176 -12.06 3.97 -22.16
N TRP A 177 -11.53 5.14 -22.52
CA TRP A 177 -11.15 6.18 -21.56
C TRP A 177 -12.37 6.92 -21.00
N ASP A 178 -13.49 6.97 -21.73
CA ASP A 178 -14.76 7.51 -21.25
C ASP A 178 -15.30 6.73 -20.04
N ILE A 179 -15.04 5.42 -20.00
CA ILE A 179 -15.23 4.57 -18.83
C ILE A 179 -14.05 4.75 -17.88
N TYR A 180 -12.82 4.47 -18.33
CA TYR A 180 -11.60 4.48 -17.53
C TYR A 180 -10.93 5.86 -17.47
N ARG A 181 -11.64 6.83 -16.89
CA ARG A 181 -11.23 8.26 -16.94
C ARG A 181 -9.91 8.60 -16.27
N GLN A 182 -9.32 7.69 -15.47
CA GLN A 182 -7.98 7.86 -14.91
C GLN A 182 -6.88 8.10 -15.95
N HIS A 183 -7.11 7.71 -17.21
CA HIS A 183 -6.16 7.94 -18.30
C HIS A 183 -6.15 9.39 -18.79
N PHE A 184 -7.21 10.18 -18.55
CA PHE A 184 -7.28 11.61 -18.91
C PHE A 184 -6.42 12.52 -18.01
N ARG A 185 -5.30 12.01 -17.48
CA ARG A 185 -4.29 12.80 -16.79
C ARG A 185 -3.22 13.24 -17.77
N GLY A 186 -2.86 14.53 -17.72
CA GLY A 186 -1.90 15.10 -18.67
C GLY A 186 -0.55 14.37 -18.72
N HIS A 187 -0.06 13.83 -17.58
CA HIS A 187 1.21 13.09 -17.58
C HIS A 187 1.12 11.72 -18.26
N VAL A 188 -0.06 11.09 -18.26
CA VAL A 188 -0.32 9.83 -18.97
C VAL A 188 -0.36 10.09 -20.47
N ILE A 189 -1.04 11.16 -20.89
CA ILE A 189 -1.12 11.55 -22.31
C ILE A 189 0.26 12.00 -22.82
N GLN A 190 1.01 12.76 -22.03
CA GLN A 190 2.40 13.12 -22.35
C GLN A 190 3.31 11.91 -22.50
N TRP A 191 3.12 10.88 -21.68
CA TRP A 191 3.87 9.64 -21.82
C TRP A 191 3.49 8.90 -23.10
N MET A 192 2.20 8.84 -23.43
CA MET A 192 1.69 8.20 -24.65
C MET A 192 2.26 8.85 -25.93
N GLU A 193 2.49 10.16 -25.93
CA GLU A 193 3.04 10.88 -27.09
C GLU A 193 4.40 10.37 -27.60
N LYS A 194 5.19 9.67 -26.78
CA LYS A 194 6.45 9.05 -27.25
C LYS A 194 6.24 7.92 -28.25
N TYR A 195 5.02 7.37 -28.32
CA TYR A 195 4.62 6.27 -29.19
C TYR A 195 3.92 6.75 -30.47
N ARG A 196 3.85 8.07 -30.71
CA ARG A 196 3.10 8.62 -31.85
C ARG A 196 3.83 8.37 -33.17
N ILE A 197 3.12 7.78 -34.13
CA ILE A 197 3.66 7.43 -35.46
C ILE A 197 2.95 8.15 -36.61
N GLY A 198 1.75 8.70 -36.39
CA GLY A 198 0.97 9.28 -37.47
C GLY A 198 -0.26 10.06 -37.01
N ASN A 199 -1.08 10.42 -37.99
CA ASN A 199 -2.39 11.05 -37.82
C ASN A 199 -3.42 10.30 -38.65
N LEU A 200 -4.69 10.34 -38.25
CA LEU A 200 -5.80 9.96 -39.12
C LEU A 200 -6.23 11.13 -40.01
N SER A 201 -6.94 10.82 -41.09
CA SER A 201 -7.75 11.83 -41.78
C SER A 201 -8.88 12.32 -40.86
N LYS A 202 -9.51 13.47 -41.17
CA LYS A 202 -10.62 13.97 -40.34
C LYS A 202 -11.81 13.02 -40.39
N GLU A 203 -12.07 12.47 -41.57
CA GLU A 203 -13.15 11.52 -41.84
C GLU A 203 -12.92 10.22 -41.06
N ASP A 204 -11.70 9.71 -41.07
CA ASP A 204 -11.36 8.48 -40.35
C ASP A 204 -11.30 8.68 -38.84
N ALA A 205 -10.90 9.86 -38.35
CA ALA A 205 -10.98 10.19 -36.93
C ALA A 205 -12.42 10.18 -36.40
N VAL A 206 -13.40 10.59 -37.22
CA VAL A 206 -14.83 10.48 -36.88
C VAL A 206 -15.26 9.01 -36.86
N LYS A 207 -14.88 8.23 -37.88
CA LYS A 207 -15.23 6.80 -37.94
C LYS A 207 -14.62 5.98 -36.80
N ALA A 208 -13.36 6.24 -36.44
CA ALA A 208 -12.65 5.53 -35.38
C ALA A 208 -13.38 5.64 -34.02
N ARG A 209 -14.03 6.78 -33.78
CA ARG A 209 -14.79 7.05 -32.55
C ARG A 209 -16.20 6.45 -32.53
N ASP A 210 -16.71 5.93 -33.64
CA ASP A 210 -18.09 5.42 -33.76
C ASP A 210 -18.30 4.03 -33.12
N PHE A 211 -17.34 3.55 -32.32
CA PHE A 211 -17.41 2.30 -31.59
C PHE A 211 -17.90 2.50 -30.14
N VAL A 212 -18.68 1.55 -29.63
CA VAL A 212 -19.18 1.55 -28.25
C VAL A 212 -18.58 0.37 -27.47
N HIS A 213 -17.91 0.68 -26.36
CA HIS A 213 -17.42 -0.32 -25.41
C HIS A 213 -18.47 -0.61 -24.32
N GLY A 214 -18.69 -1.89 -23.98
CA GLY A 214 -19.66 -2.27 -22.94
C GLY A 214 -19.24 -1.80 -21.55
N ASP A 215 -20.21 -1.30 -20.77
CA ASP A 215 -19.95 -0.77 -19.43
C ASP A 215 -20.32 -1.78 -18.32
N MET A 216 -19.33 -2.51 -17.82
CA MET A 216 -19.53 -3.45 -16.70
C MET A 216 -19.94 -2.76 -15.38
N PHE A 217 -19.81 -1.43 -15.28
CA PHE A 217 -20.11 -0.67 -14.06
C PHE A 217 -21.55 -0.16 -14.01
N GLU A 218 -22.41 -0.50 -14.97
CA GLU A 218 -23.80 -0.04 -14.98
C GLU A 218 -24.58 -0.45 -13.71
N SER A 219 -24.30 -1.66 -13.20
CA SER A 219 -24.95 -2.22 -12.00
C SER A 219 -24.30 -1.80 -10.67
N ASP A 220 -23.30 -0.92 -10.71
CA ASP A 220 -22.62 -0.47 -9.50
C ASP A 220 -23.59 0.25 -8.55
N PRO A 221 -23.41 0.11 -7.23
CA PRO A 221 -24.15 0.89 -6.24
C PRO A 221 -24.08 2.40 -6.52
N LYS A 222 -25.17 3.13 -6.27
CA LYS A 222 -25.15 4.60 -6.31
C LYS A 222 -24.50 5.14 -5.03
N ARG A 223 -23.58 6.09 -5.16
CA ARG A 223 -22.89 6.75 -4.04
C ARG A 223 -23.21 8.23 -4.04
N GLN A 224 -23.30 8.79 -2.84
CA GLN A 224 -23.66 10.19 -2.63
C GLN A 224 -22.41 11.08 -2.62
N PRO A 225 -22.30 12.12 -3.48
CA PRO A 225 -21.14 13.01 -3.53
C PRO A 225 -20.84 13.76 -2.22
N GLN A 226 -21.86 13.95 -1.37
CA GLN A 226 -21.70 14.54 -0.05
C GLN A 226 -20.96 13.63 0.93
N ASP A 227 -21.03 12.30 0.75
CA ASP A 227 -20.46 11.32 1.67
C ASP A 227 -19.01 10.97 1.32
N LEU A 228 -18.70 10.86 0.03
CA LEU A 228 -17.39 10.49 -0.49
C LEU A 228 -16.94 11.42 -1.63
N LEU A 229 -15.67 11.79 -1.60
CA LEU A 229 -14.96 12.49 -2.66
C LEU A 229 -14.43 11.46 -3.66
N PRO A 230 -14.91 11.43 -4.92
CA PRO A 230 -14.44 10.46 -5.89
C PRO A 230 -13.02 10.80 -6.36
N ALA A 231 -12.12 9.83 -6.24
CA ALA A 231 -10.81 9.83 -6.88
C ALA A 231 -10.87 9.19 -8.29
N THR A 232 -11.80 8.25 -8.51
CA THR A 232 -12.20 7.73 -9.83
C THR A 232 -13.67 7.33 -9.82
N SER A 233 -14.36 7.47 -10.95
CA SER A 233 -15.77 7.05 -11.12
C SER A 233 -15.91 5.58 -11.50
N LYS A 234 -15.12 5.09 -12.46
CA LYS A 234 -15.16 3.71 -12.97
C LYS A 234 -13.72 3.18 -13.16
N PRO A 235 -13.27 2.21 -12.33
CA PRO A 235 -13.95 1.70 -11.14
C PRO A 235 -14.13 2.78 -10.08
N PHE A 236 -15.19 2.69 -9.27
CA PHE A 236 -15.42 3.69 -8.22
C PHE A 236 -14.35 3.61 -7.13
N ASN A 237 -13.67 4.73 -6.89
CA ASN A 237 -12.78 4.91 -5.74
C ASN A 237 -13.11 6.26 -5.11
N GLY A 238 -13.41 6.28 -3.82
CA GLY A 238 -13.78 7.51 -3.12
C GLY A 238 -13.30 7.53 -1.68
N GLU A 239 -12.93 8.71 -1.20
CA GLU A 239 -12.48 8.94 0.18
C GLU A 239 -13.41 9.90 0.92
N PRO A 240 -13.62 9.75 2.23
CA PRO A 240 -14.29 10.75 3.05
C PRO A 240 -13.53 12.08 3.05
N ARG A 241 -14.29 13.15 3.35
CA ARG A 241 -13.74 14.44 3.73
C ARG A 241 -12.96 14.29 5.03
N ILE A 242 -11.69 14.70 5.04
CA ILE A 242 -10.78 14.44 6.16
C ILE A 242 -11.29 15.04 7.47
N GLU A 243 -11.91 16.22 7.43
CA GLU A 243 -12.46 16.91 8.59
C GLU A 243 -13.56 16.10 9.32
N THR A 244 -14.18 15.13 8.65
CA THR A 244 -15.24 14.29 9.24
C THR A 244 -14.71 13.02 9.90
N LEU A 245 -13.43 12.66 9.70
CA LEU A 245 -12.85 11.41 10.22
C LEU A 245 -12.79 11.34 11.75
N THR A 246 -12.88 12.49 12.42
CA THR A 246 -12.88 12.59 13.88
C THR A 246 -14.28 12.76 14.48
N ASP A 247 -15.35 12.79 13.67
CA ASP A 247 -16.72 12.99 14.16
C ASP A 247 -17.27 11.75 14.88
N SER A 248 -16.81 10.57 14.48
CA SER A 248 -17.13 9.28 15.09
C SER A 248 -15.89 8.41 15.12
N TYR A 249 -15.77 7.57 16.14
CA TYR A 249 -14.68 6.60 16.22
C TYR A 249 -14.83 5.47 15.18
N LEU A 250 -16.07 5.03 14.94
CA LEU A 250 -16.42 4.11 13.85
C LEU A 250 -16.94 4.94 12.67
N THR A 251 -16.28 4.86 11.53
CA THR A 251 -16.69 5.52 10.31
C THR A 251 -18.03 4.95 9.85
N PRO A 252 -19.07 5.79 9.65
CA PRO A 252 -20.35 5.34 9.09
C PRO A 252 -20.18 4.62 7.74
N ASN A 253 -21.01 3.61 7.47
CA ASN A 253 -20.89 2.76 6.28
C ASN A 253 -20.88 3.56 4.98
N ASN A 254 -21.70 4.61 4.86
CA ASN A 254 -21.77 5.47 3.68
C ASN A 254 -20.55 6.41 3.51
N LYS A 255 -19.79 6.66 4.58
CA LYS A 255 -18.58 7.50 4.58
C LYS A 255 -17.28 6.69 4.62
N PHE A 256 -17.36 5.37 4.66
CA PHE A 256 -16.19 4.50 4.66
C PHE A 256 -15.54 4.52 3.27
N TYR A 257 -14.23 4.76 3.19
CA TYR A 257 -13.56 4.88 1.89
C TYR A 257 -13.79 3.63 1.02
N VAL A 258 -14.06 3.84 -0.27
CA VAL A 258 -14.28 2.76 -1.23
C VAL A 258 -13.08 2.65 -2.15
N ARG A 259 -12.49 1.46 -2.24
CA ARG A 259 -11.52 1.13 -3.28
C ARG A 259 -12.03 -0.07 -4.08
N ASN A 260 -12.40 0.15 -5.35
CA ASN A 260 -12.72 -0.90 -6.32
C ASN A 260 -11.66 -0.91 -7.44
N HIS A 261 -11.15 -2.09 -7.81
CA HIS A 261 -10.34 -2.26 -9.02
C HIS A 261 -11.20 -2.57 -10.24
N LEU A 262 -12.37 -3.16 -10.01
CA LEU A 262 -13.28 -3.79 -10.97
C LEU A 262 -14.72 -3.42 -10.60
N ALA A 263 -15.69 -3.77 -11.46
CA ALA A 263 -17.11 -3.53 -11.19
C ALA A 263 -17.57 -4.29 -9.94
N VAL A 264 -18.55 -3.73 -9.23
CA VAL A 264 -19.09 -4.31 -8.00
C VAL A 264 -20.04 -5.46 -8.35
N PRO A 265 -19.74 -6.72 -7.97
CA PRO A 265 -20.63 -7.83 -8.23
C PRO A 265 -22.03 -7.61 -7.63
N ASP A 266 -23.05 -8.02 -8.36
CA ASP A 266 -24.41 -8.20 -7.84
C ASP A 266 -24.62 -9.69 -7.54
N ILE A 267 -24.58 -10.05 -6.26
CA ILE A 267 -24.55 -11.45 -5.82
C ILE A 267 -25.85 -11.76 -5.07
N CYS A 268 -26.62 -12.69 -5.63
CA CYS A 268 -27.72 -13.33 -4.93
C CYS A 268 -27.19 -14.15 -3.73
N PRO A 269 -27.62 -13.87 -2.48
CA PRO A 269 -27.12 -14.56 -1.28
C PRO A 269 -27.30 -16.08 -1.29
N GLU A 270 -28.37 -16.56 -1.92
CA GLU A 270 -28.71 -17.98 -2.05
C GLU A 270 -27.76 -18.71 -3.02
N GLU A 271 -27.19 -17.97 -3.97
CA GLU A 271 -26.25 -18.46 -4.97
C GLU A 271 -24.79 -18.36 -4.52
N TYR A 272 -24.48 -17.51 -3.55
CA TYR A 272 -23.14 -17.34 -3.01
C TYR A 272 -22.51 -18.68 -2.58
N ARG A 273 -21.27 -18.94 -3.03
CA ARG A 273 -20.47 -20.10 -2.64
C ARG A 273 -19.05 -19.69 -2.30
N LEU A 274 -18.59 -20.05 -1.11
CA LEU A 274 -17.18 -19.98 -0.72
C LEU A 274 -16.54 -21.36 -0.90
N ILE A 275 -15.53 -21.46 -1.76
CA ILE A 275 -14.74 -22.68 -1.95
C ILE A 275 -13.46 -22.57 -1.12
N VAL A 276 -13.24 -23.52 -0.21
CA VAL A 276 -12.00 -23.65 0.56
C VAL A 276 -11.29 -24.93 0.15
N LYS A 277 -10.05 -24.82 -0.31
CA LYS A 277 -9.26 -25.95 -0.80
C LYS A 277 -7.77 -25.75 -0.57
N GLY A 278 -6.99 -26.83 -0.63
CA GLY A 278 -5.54 -26.74 -0.77
C GLY A 278 -5.09 -26.90 -2.21
N LYS A 279 -3.90 -26.39 -2.52
CA LYS A 279 -3.16 -26.70 -3.74
C LYS A 279 -2.53 -28.09 -3.58
N GLY A 280 -2.76 -28.98 -4.54
CA GLY A 280 -2.35 -30.40 -4.48
C GLY A 280 -3.42 -31.33 -3.85
N LYS A 281 -3.24 -32.64 -4.05
CA LYS A 281 -4.08 -33.65 -3.38
C LYS A 281 -3.76 -33.68 -1.88
N ASP A 282 -4.79 -33.94 -1.06
CA ASP A 282 -4.67 -34.23 0.39
C ASP A 282 -4.12 -33.12 1.30
N THR A 283 -4.01 -31.86 0.84
CA THR A 283 -3.60 -30.73 1.70
C THR A 283 -4.62 -30.43 2.81
N ILE A 284 -5.89 -30.28 2.43
CA ILE A 284 -7.06 -30.16 3.32
C ILE A 284 -8.28 -30.74 2.60
N LYS A 285 -9.36 -31.03 3.33
CA LYS A 285 -10.64 -31.42 2.72
C LYS A 285 -11.22 -30.21 1.99
N LYS A 286 -11.43 -30.34 0.67
CA LYS A 286 -12.15 -29.31 -0.10
C LYS A 286 -13.58 -29.20 0.43
N LYS A 287 -13.98 -27.99 0.81
CA LYS A 287 -15.35 -27.69 1.24
C LYS A 287 -15.92 -26.52 0.45
N ILE A 288 -17.24 -26.50 0.33
CA ILE A 288 -18.00 -25.41 -0.27
C ILE A 288 -19.04 -24.98 0.76
N TYR A 289 -19.02 -23.70 1.13
CA TYR A 289 -19.95 -23.12 2.10
C TYR A 289 -20.90 -22.16 1.40
N LYS A 290 -22.19 -22.23 1.72
CA LYS A 290 -23.17 -21.19 1.44
C LYS A 290 -23.04 -20.06 2.45
N LEU A 291 -23.67 -18.90 2.20
CA LEU A 291 -23.72 -17.82 3.18
C LEU A 291 -24.32 -18.29 4.51
N GLN A 292 -25.42 -19.06 4.45
CA GLN A 292 -26.07 -19.60 5.64
C GLN A 292 -25.20 -20.57 6.42
N ASP A 293 -24.32 -21.33 5.75
CA ASP A 293 -23.37 -22.21 6.44
C ASP A 293 -22.41 -21.38 7.31
N LEU A 294 -21.90 -20.27 6.77
CA LEU A 294 -21.02 -19.36 7.52
C LEU A 294 -21.77 -18.73 8.71
N LYS A 295 -23.03 -18.29 8.52
CA LYS A 295 -23.82 -17.67 9.59
C LYS A 295 -24.26 -18.64 10.70
N THR A 296 -24.32 -19.96 10.45
CA THR A 296 -24.93 -20.92 11.39
C THR A 296 -24.01 -22.02 11.92
N LYS A 297 -22.96 -22.43 11.18
CA LYS A 297 -22.07 -23.53 11.61
C LYS A 297 -20.95 -23.09 12.55
N PHE A 298 -20.61 -21.80 12.54
CA PHE A 298 -19.44 -21.27 13.22
C PHE A 298 -19.83 -20.17 14.21
N PRO A 299 -19.05 -19.96 15.28
CA PRO A 299 -19.27 -18.85 16.19
C PRO A 299 -19.07 -17.52 15.46
N LYS A 300 -19.96 -16.55 15.71
CA LYS A 300 -19.76 -15.17 15.26
C LYS A 300 -18.72 -14.50 16.14
N HIS A 301 -17.77 -13.82 15.51
CA HIS A 301 -16.77 -12.97 16.13
C HIS A 301 -16.87 -11.55 15.59
N GLU A 302 -16.58 -10.57 16.45
CA GLU A 302 -16.53 -9.16 16.09
C GLU A 302 -15.12 -8.60 16.32
N VAL A 303 -14.65 -7.78 15.38
CA VAL A 303 -13.33 -7.14 15.45
C VAL A 303 -13.47 -5.70 14.97
N VAL A 304 -12.98 -4.74 15.77
CA VAL A 304 -12.83 -3.36 15.30
C VAL A 304 -11.43 -3.19 14.72
N THR A 305 -11.35 -2.87 13.43
CA THR A 305 -10.08 -2.62 12.75
C THR A 305 -10.20 -1.45 11.79
N THR A 306 -9.12 -0.70 11.66
CA THR A 306 -8.91 0.27 10.60
C THR A 306 -8.49 -0.45 9.34
N LEU A 307 -9.04 -0.01 8.21
CA LEU A 307 -8.52 -0.31 6.88
C LEU A 307 -7.85 0.94 6.35
N GLN A 308 -6.62 0.81 5.86
CA GLN A 308 -5.93 1.86 5.14
C GLN A 308 -5.49 1.32 3.77
N CYS A 309 -5.71 2.12 2.72
CA CYS A 309 -5.19 1.80 1.40
C CYS A 309 -3.66 1.95 1.38
N ALA A 310 -2.98 1.08 0.61
CA ALA A 310 -1.53 1.20 0.41
C ALA A 310 -1.13 2.58 -0.12
N GLY A 311 -1.99 3.16 -0.98
CA GLY A 311 -1.77 4.45 -1.62
C GLY A 311 -2.37 5.63 -0.87
N ASN A 312 -2.79 5.51 0.39
CA ASN A 312 -3.22 6.70 1.14
C ASN A 312 -2.09 7.75 1.10
N ARG A 313 -2.42 9.03 0.89
CA ARG A 313 -1.44 10.11 0.71
C ARG A 313 -0.54 10.03 -0.53
N ARG A 314 -1.01 9.36 -1.59
CA ARG A 314 -0.26 9.25 -2.85
C ARG A 314 0.02 10.60 -3.50
N GLU A 315 -0.94 11.52 -3.47
CA GLU A 315 -0.78 12.86 -4.07
C GLU A 315 0.30 13.70 -3.35
N ASP A 316 0.68 13.37 -2.10
CA ASP A 316 1.83 14.01 -1.45
C ASP A 316 3.16 13.72 -2.16
N LEU A 317 3.24 12.67 -3.00
CA LEU A 317 4.43 12.29 -3.77
C LEU A 317 4.29 12.51 -5.28
N HIS A 318 3.16 13.06 -5.73
CA HIS A 318 2.92 13.28 -7.16
C HIS A 318 3.26 14.72 -7.52
N ASP A 319 4.40 14.90 -8.19
CA ASP A 319 4.85 16.22 -8.63
C ASP A 319 5.39 16.20 -10.07
N LYS A 320 5.92 17.34 -10.52
CA LYS A 320 6.43 17.52 -11.89
C LYS A 320 7.63 16.63 -12.21
N ASP A 321 8.48 16.36 -11.22
CA ASP A 321 9.71 15.59 -11.31
C ASP A 321 9.45 14.12 -10.92
N HIS A 322 8.38 13.84 -10.17
CA HIS A 322 7.99 12.54 -9.63
C HIS A 322 6.55 12.17 -10.02
N LYS A 323 6.38 11.68 -11.25
CA LYS A 323 5.06 11.28 -11.79
C LYS A 323 4.67 9.89 -11.30
N ILE A 324 3.41 9.72 -10.90
CA ILE A 324 2.86 8.46 -10.40
C ILE A 324 1.76 8.00 -11.36
N PHE A 325 2.04 6.96 -12.15
CA PHE A 325 1.17 6.46 -13.21
C PHE A 325 0.08 5.48 -12.71
N ILE A 326 -0.23 5.50 -11.41
CA ILE A 326 -1.07 4.48 -10.78
C ILE A 326 -2.24 5.11 -10.06
N SER A 327 -3.43 4.68 -10.46
CA SER A 327 -4.69 5.06 -9.84
C SER A 327 -5.03 4.21 -8.61
N PRO A 328 -5.97 4.68 -7.77
CA PRO A 328 -6.51 6.03 -7.74
C PRO A 328 -5.53 6.99 -7.05
N HIS A 329 -5.69 8.27 -7.31
CA HIS A 329 -4.85 9.33 -6.78
C HIS A 329 -5.42 9.85 -5.46
N TRP A 330 -5.11 9.13 -4.37
CA TRP A 330 -5.60 9.45 -3.04
C TRP A 330 -4.92 10.69 -2.46
N VAL A 331 -5.68 11.52 -1.76
CA VAL A 331 -5.13 12.68 -1.06
C VAL A 331 -4.80 12.32 0.39
N VAL A 332 -5.76 11.90 1.21
CA VAL A 332 -5.47 11.57 2.63
C VAL A 332 -6.58 10.76 3.32
N GLY A 333 -7.77 10.69 2.71
CA GLY A 333 -8.94 10.04 3.28
C GLY A 333 -9.05 8.55 2.97
N ALA A 334 -8.04 7.90 2.38
CA ALA A 334 -8.07 6.46 2.06
C ALA A 334 -7.81 5.58 3.30
N MET A 335 -8.50 5.89 4.40
CA MET A 335 -8.47 5.23 5.69
C MET A 335 -9.84 5.35 6.37
N SER A 336 -10.34 4.25 6.95
CA SER A 336 -11.58 4.25 7.73
C SER A 336 -11.60 3.10 8.74
N THR A 337 -12.42 3.21 9.78
CA THR A 337 -12.50 2.24 10.89
C THR A 337 -13.91 1.73 11.06
N ALA A 338 -14.09 0.42 11.16
CA ALA A 338 -15.39 -0.20 11.36
C ALA A 338 -15.30 -1.41 12.29
N LYS A 339 -16.46 -1.78 12.86
CA LYS A 339 -16.65 -3.05 13.54
C LYS A 339 -17.10 -4.10 12.53
N TRP A 340 -16.32 -5.16 12.36
CA TRP A 340 -16.59 -6.24 11.41
C TRP A 340 -17.12 -7.46 12.14
N GLY A 341 -18.20 -8.05 11.64
CA GLY A 341 -18.82 -9.26 12.20
C GLY A 341 -18.75 -10.42 11.21
N GLY A 342 -18.33 -11.60 11.67
CA GLY A 342 -18.16 -12.76 10.80
C GLY A 342 -17.67 -14.01 11.52
N VAL A 343 -17.17 -14.96 10.74
CA VAL A 343 -16.53 -16.18 11.28
C VAL A 343 -15.03 -16.05 11.21
N ARG A 344 -14.30 -16.64 12.16
CA ARG A 344 -12.84 -16.68 12.07
C ARG A 344 -12.43 -17.59 10.92
N LEU A 345 -11.50 -17.13 10.08
CA LEU A 345 -10.94 -17.96 9.02
C LEU A 345 -10.30 -19.23 9.61
N ARG A 346 -9.66 -19.11 10.77
CA ARG A 346 -9.11 -20.23 11.55
C ARG A 346 -10.11 -21.37 11.73
N ASP A 347 -11.35 -21.06 12.11
CA ASP A 347 -12.37 -22.08 12.41
C ASP A 347 -12.83 -22.79 11.13
N VAL A 348 -12.93 -22.04 10.03
CA VAL A 348 -13.23 -22.62 8.71
C VAL A 348 -12.09 -23.52 8.22
N LEU A 349 -10.83 -23.16 8.47
CA LEU A 349 -9.68 -24.00 8.15
C LEU A 349 -9.65 -25.28 9.00
N ALA A 350 -9.97 -25.18 10.28
CA ALA A 350 -10.12 -26.33 11.18
C ALA A 350 -11.22 -27.29 10.72
N ASP A 351 -12.37 -26.76 10.29
CA ASP A 351 -13.45 -27.57 9.72
C ASP A 351 -13.05 -28.26 8.40
N CYS A 352 -12.11 -27.66 7.63
CA CYS A 352 -11.50 -28.31 6.47
C CYS A 352 -10.45 -29.39 6.84
N GLY A 353 -10.20 -29.61 8.12
CA GLY A 353 -9.28 -30.64 8.63
C GLY A 353 -7.84 -30.17 8.84
N LEU A 354 -7.58 -28.86 8.82
CA LEU A 354 -6.25 -28.34 9.18
C LEU A 354 -6.08 -28.35 10.72
N ASP A 355 -4.97 -28.87 11.21
CA ASP A 355 -4.63 -28.86 12.64
C ASP A 355 -4.11 -27.48 13.07
N VAL A 356 -5.03 -26.51 13.13
CA VAL A 356 -4.71 -25.11 13.33
C VAL A 356 -4.05 -24.83 14.69
N ASP A 357 -4.33 -25.62 15.73
CA ASP A 357 -3.75 -25.47 17.06
C ASP A 357 -2.29 -25.94 17.07
N ALA A 358 -2.02 -27.15 16.56
CA ALA A 358 -0.66 -27.66 16.49
C ALA A 358 0.24 -26.78 15.59
N ILE A 359 -0.31 -26.22 14.51
CA ILE A 359 0.45 -25.28 13.65
C ILE A 359 0.72 -23.96 14.37
N ALA A 360 -0.29 -23.38 15.04
CA ALA A 360 -0.13 -22.13 15.79
C ALA A 360 0.93 -22.24 16.90
N LEU A 361 1.00 -23.40 17.56
CA LEU A 361 1.94 -23.69 18.63
C LEU A 361 3.34 -24.12 18.11
N GLY A 362 3.52 -24.24 16.79
CA GLY A 362 4.76 -24.72 16.18
C GLY A 362 5.03 -26.22 16.42
N GLU A 363 4.04 -26.97 16.88
CA GLU A 363 4.12 -28.42 17.11
C GLU A 363 4.08 -29.21 15.79
N LYS A 364 3.41 -28.65 14.77
CA LYS A 364 3.36 -29.19 13.41
C LYS A 364 3.66 -28.09 12.39
N MET A 365 4.42 -28.44 11.37
CA MET A 365 4.50 -27.61 10.17
C MET A 365 3.18 -27.70 9.38
N PRO A 366 2.79 -26.65 8.65
CA PRO A 366 1.70 -26.76 7.69
C PRO A 366 1.93 -27.94 6.73
N PRO A 367 0.87 -28.71 6.39
CA PRO A 367 1.00 -29.85 5.48
C PRO A 367 1.53 -29.37 4.12
N ASN A 368 2.24 -30.22 3.38
CA ASN A 368 2.68 -29.94 2.01
C ASN A 368 3.46 -28.61 1.80
N GLY A 369 4.11 -28.11 2.85
CA GLY A 369 4.88 -26.85 2.79
C GLY A 369 4.01 -25.63 2.49
N ILE A 370 2.75 -25.62 2.93
CA ILE A 370 1.87 -24.46 2.76
C ILE A 370 2.40 -23.28 3.58
N GLU A 371 2.56 -22.14 2.93
CA GLU A 371 3.09 -20.90 3.52
C GLU A 371 2.09 -19.74 3.40
N HIS A 372 1.10 -19.85 2.50
CA HIS A 372 0.19 -18.76 2.19
C HIS A 372 -1.27 -19.20 2.08
N ILE A 373 -2.15 -18.27 2.45
CA ILE A 373 -3.55 -18.28 2.09
C ILE A 373 -3.75 -17.37 0.89
N GLN A 374 -4.07 -17.94 -0.27
CA GLN A 374 -4.51 -17.20 -1.45
C GLN A 374 -6.03 -17.02 -1.44
N MET A 375 -6.49 -15.91 -2.01
CA MET A 375 -7.89 -15.49 -2.01
C MET A 375 -8.26 -14.95 -3.38
N GLU A 376 -9.49 -15.22 -3.82
CA GLU A 376 -10.07 -14.64 -5.04
C GLU A 376 -11.47 -14.07 -4.73
N GLY A 377 -11.77 -12.92 -5.35
CA GLY A 377 -13.08 -12.26 -5.32
C GLY A 377 -13.94 -12.62 -6.54
N TYR A 378 -15.24 -12.36 -6.47
CA TYR A 378 -16.18 -12.50 -7.60
C TYR A 378 -16.04 -11.38 -8.64
N ASP A 379 -15.43 -10.26 -8.28
CA ASP A 379 -15.18 -9.15 -9.19
C ASP A 379 -14.18 -9.56 -10.27
N HIS A 380 -14.50 -9.25 -11.52
CA HIS A 380 -13.72 -9.59 -12.70
C HIS A 380 -13.67 -8.41 -13.67
N ASP A 381 -12.64 -8.42 -14.53
CA ASP A 381 -12.59 -7.57 -15.71
C ASP A 381 -13.28 -8.23 -16.91
N GLU A 382 -13.28 -7.55 -18.04
CA GLU A 382 -13.88 -7.97 -19.30
C GLU A 382 -13.34 -9.32 -19.80
N THR A 383 -12.12 -9.69 -19.38
CA THR A 383 -11.46 -10.96 -19.73
C THR A 383 -11.82 -12.10 -18.77
N GLY A 384 -12.65 -11.82 -17.75
CA GLY A 384 -12.97 -12.75 -16.66
C GLY A 384 -11.87 -12.82 -15.59
N TYR A 385 -10.88 -11.92 -15.62
CA TYR A 385 -9.78 -11.94 -14.67
C TYR A 385 -10.22 -11.39 -13.31
N THR A 386 -10.26 -12.25 -12.29
CA THR A 386 -10.71 -11.85 -10.96
C THR A 386 -9.64 -11.17 -10.11
N TYR A 387 -10.06 -10.27 -9.22
CA TYR A 387 -9.21 -9.76 -8.15
C TYR A 387 -8.79 -10.89 -7.20
N GLY A 388 -7.58 -10.80 -6.68
CA GLY A 388 -7.11 -11.74 -5.67
C GLY A 388 -5.76 -11.35 -5.07
N GLY A 389 -5.43 -12.00 -3.97
CA GLY A 389 -4.23 -11.73 -3.19
C GLY A 389 -3.87 -12.88 -2.29
N SER A 390 -2.82 -12.73 -1.50
CA SER A 390 -2.45 -13.70 -0.47
C SER A 390 -1.84 -13.05 0.75
N PHE A 391 -1.82 -13.80 1.85
CA PHE A 391 -1.12 -13.45 3.08
C PHE A 391 -0.54 -14.71 3.74
N PRO A 392 0.45 -14.58 4.64
CA PRO A 392 1.10 -15.73 5.27
C PRO A 392 0.12 -16.57 6.10
N ILE A 393 0.32 -17.89 6.11
CA ILE A 393 -0.54 -18.83 6.84
C ILE A 393 -0.51 -18.60 8.35
N GLU A 394 0.62 -18.15 8.89
CA GLU A 394 0.82 -17.86 10.31
C GLU A 394 -0.22 -16.87 10.81
N LYS A 395 -0.57 -15.86 10.01
CA LYS A 395 -1.62 -14.89 10.35
C LYS A 395 -3.02 -15.50 10.32
N ALA A 396 -3.25 -16.50 9.47
CA ALA A 396 -4.55 -17.19 9.37
C ALA A 396 -4.76 -18.19 10.51
N VAL A 397 -3.68 -18.82 10.99
CA VAL A 397 -3.67 -19.81 12.06
C VAL A 397 -3.17 -19.24 13.39
N ASP A 398 -3.11 -17.93 13.56
CA ASP A 398 -2.83 -17.36 14.88
C ASP A 398 -4.00 -17.68 15.83
N GLY A 399 -3.70 -18.30 16.97
CA GLY A 399 -4.71 -18.67 17.99
C GLY A 399 -5.32 -17.45 18.71
N LEU A 400 -4.58 -16.34 18.75
CA LEU A 400 -5.09 -15.04 19.20
C LEU A 400 -5.57 -14.17 18.03
N GLY A 401 -5.32 -14.63 16.80
CA GLY A 401 -5.63 -13.96 15.56
C GLY A 401 -7.11 -13.73 15.34
N GLU A 402 -7.38 -12.63 14.62
CA GLU A 402 -8.72 -12.07 14.42
C GLU A 402 -9.04 -11.91 12.93
N VAL A 403 -8.49 -12.79 12.08
CA VAL A 403 -8.81 -12.84 10.66
C VAL A 403 -10.23 -13.36 10.47
N LEU A 404 -11.10 -12.57 9.84
CA LEU A 404 -12.51 -12.89 9.64
C LEU A 404 -12.84 -13.14 8.17
N LEU A 405 -13.77 -14.05 7.94
CA LEU A 405 -14.70 -13.99 6.82
C LEU A 405 -15.92 -13.21 7.31
N ALA A 406 -15.90 -11.90 7.08
CA ALA A 406 -16.91 -10.96 7.55
C ALA A 406 -18.12 -10.95 6.63
N TYR A 407 -19.31 -10.94 7.20
CA TYR A 407 -20.60 -10.74 6.52
C TYR A 407 -21.38 -9.55 7.09
N GLU A 408 -20.87 -8.90 8.15
CA GLU A 408 -21.41 -7.69 8.75
C GLU A 408 -20.35 -6.58 8.88
N MET A 409 -20.80 -5.33 8.81
CA MET A 409 -20.03 -4.12 9.02
C MET A 409 -20.86 -3.10 9.80
N ASN A 410 -20.31 -2.64 10.93
CA ASN A 410 -20.95 -1.76 11.90
C ASN A 410 -22.31 -2.28 12.42
N GLY A 411 -22.49 -3.61 12.48
CA GLY A 411 -23.71 -4.25 12.98
C GLY A 411 -24.81 -4.45 11.94
N GLU A 412 -24.55 -4.06 10.69
CA GLU A 412 -25.44 -4.27 9.54
C GLU A 412 -24.81 -5.30 8.58
N ASP A 413 -25.60 -5.91 7.70
CA ASP A 413 -25.04 -6.68 6.58
C ASP A 413 -24.08 -5.80 5.77
N LEU A 414 -23.04 -6.41 5.17
CA LEU A 414 -22.07 -5.66 4.37
C LEU A 414 -22.75 -4.83 3.27
N PRO A 415 -22.39 -3.55 3.08
CA PRO A 415 -22.73 -2.85 1.85
C PRO A 415 -22.07 -3.51 0.63
N ARG A 416 -22.71 -3.45 -0.55
CA ARG A 416 -22.18 -4.02 -1.81
C ARG A 416 -20.75 -3.56 -2.09
N ASP A 417 -20.47 -2.26 -1.93
CA ASP A 417 -19.11 -1.68 -2.10
C ASP A 417 -18.04 -2.27 -1.18
N HIS A 418 -18.45 -2.80 -0.03
CA HIS A 418 -17.56 -3.34 0.99
C HIS A 418 -17.53 -4.87 1.00
N GLY A 419 -18.09 -5.52 -0.01
CA GLY A 419 -17.89 -6.95 -0.25
C GLY A 419 -19.07 -7.84 0.04
N TYR A 420 -20.31 -7.32 0.01
CA TYR A 420 -21.50 -8.15 0.18
C TYR A 420 -21.52 -9.38 -0.76
N PRO A 421 -21.80 -10.61 -0.26
CA PRO A 421 -22.22 -10.91 1.10
C PRO A 421 -21.07 -11.26 2.06
N VAL A 422 -19.85 -11.51 1.57
CA VAL A 422 -18.70 -11.91 2.40
C VAL A 422 -17.41 -11.27 1.89
N ARG A 423 -16.62 -10.72 2.80
CA ARG A 423 -15.23 -10.31 2.55
C ARG A 423 -14.27 -10.98 3.53
N VAL A 424 -12.99 -10.97 3.18
CA VAL A 424 -11.91 -11.22 4.14
C VAL A 424 -11.57 -9.91 4.86
N VAL A 425 -11.42 -9.98 6.19
CA VAL A 425 -10.87 -8.91 7.03
C VAL A 425 -9.61 -9.44 7.72
N ILE A 426 -8.48 -8.75 7.51
CA ILE A 426 -7.16 -9.14 8.03
C ILE A 426 -6.63 -7.98 8.88
N PRO A 427 -6.94 -7.95 10.19
CA PRO A 427 -6.56 -6.83 11.04
C PRO A 427 -5.05 -6.56 11.05
N GLY A 428 -4.68 -5.29 10.94
CA GLY A 428 -3.29 -4.82 10.88
C GLY A 428 -2.61 -4.92 9.51
N HIS A 429 -3.28 -5.49 8.49
CA HIS A 429 -2.78 -5.55 7.12
C HIS A 429 -3.38 -4.46 6.24
N VAL A 430 -2.61 -4.04 5.23
CA VAL A 430 -3.02 -3.11 4.18
C VAL A 430 -4.31 -3.56 3.50
N GLY A 431 -5.17 -2.60 3.16
CA GLY A 431 -6.50 -2.88 2.60
C GLY A 431 -6.50 -3.76 1.34
N ALA A 432 -5.41 -3.74 0.56
CA ALA A 432 -5.23 -4.58 -0.62
C ALA A 432 -5.23 -6.11 -0.34
N ARG A 433 -4.95 -6.55 0.89
CA ARG A 433 -5.00 -8.00 1.21
C ARG A 433 -6.40 -8.45 1.60
N GLN A 434 -7.31 -7.52 1.83
CA GLN A 434 -8.61 -7.79 2.42
C GLN A 434 -9.64 -7.98 1.31
N VAL A 435 -9.54 -9.11 0.59
CA VAL A 435 -10.34 -9.42 -0.60
C VAL A 435 -11.84 -9.32 -0.30
N LYS A 436 -12.53 -8.51 -1.10
CA LYS A 436 -13.99 -8.35 -1.07
C LYS A 436 -14.65 -9.39 -1.96
N TRP A 437 -15.94 -9.63 -1.75
CA TRP A 437 -16.74 -10.57 -2.54
C TRP A 437 -16.05 -11.94 -2.64
N VAL A 438 -15.47 -12.42 -1.53
CA VAL A 438 -14.54 -13.56 -1.56
C VAL A 438 -15.28 -14.84 -1.91
N HIS A 439 -14.76 -15.60 -2.88
CA HIS A 439 -15.37 -16.84 -3.34
C HIS A 439 -14.42 -18.04 -3.32
N LYS A 440 -13.11 -17.81 -3.24
CA LYS A 440 -12.12 -18.88 -3.05
C LYS A 440 -11.11 -18.52 -1.97
N ILE A 441 -10.81 -19.52 -1.12
CA ILE A 441 -9.66 -19.58 -0.23
C ILE A 441 -8.82 -20.80 -0.63
N ILE A 442 -7.55 -20.57 -0.94
CA ILE A 442 -6.63 -21.60 -1.44
C ILE A 442 -5.37 -21.62 -0.58
N LEU A 443 -5.14 -22.73 0.12
CA LEU A 443 -3.87 -22.96 0.81
C LEU A 443 -2.80 -23.27 -0.23
N SER A 444 -1.72 -22.50 -0.25
CA SER A 444 -0.63 -22.63 -1.23
C SER A 444 0.75 -22.53 -0.57
N ASN A 445 1.74 -23.18 -1.17
CA ASN A 445 3.17 -23.03 -0.83
C ASN A 445 3.81 -21.81 -1.51
N GLN A 446 3.00 -20.95 -2.13
CA GLN A 446 3.45 -19.77 -2.88
C GLN A 446 2.44 -18.65 -2.70
N GLU A 447 2.92 -17.41 -2.78
CA GLU A 447 2.08 -16.23 -2.95
C GLU A 447 1.13 -16.37 -4.15
N SER A 448 0.00 -15.65 -4.10
CA SER A 448 -0.90 -15.53 -5.23
C SER A 448 -0.17 -14.92 -6.43
N LYS A 449 -0.36 -15.51 -7.61
CA LYS A 449 0.15 -14.97 -8.88
C LYS A 449 -0.80 -13.96 -9.52
N LYS A 450 -1.85 -13.54 -8.80
CA LYS A 450 -2.73 -12.47 -9.24
C LYS A 450 -1.95 -11.14 -9.36
N SER A 451 -2.26 -10.34 -10.36
CA SER A 451 -1.52 -9.12 -10.76
C SER A 451 -1.40 -8.14 -9.60
N TYR A 452 -2.45 -7.98 -8.80
CA TYR A 452 -2.47 -7.10 -7.64
C TYR A 452 -1.62 -7.61 -6.46
N GLN A 453 -1.29 -8.91 -6.40
CA GLN A 453 -0.30 -9.45 -5.47
C GLN A 453 1.12 -9.33 -6.04
N CYS A 454 1.35 -9.72 -7.29
CA CYS A 454 2.69 -9.82 -7.86
C CYS A 454 3.25 -8.50 -8.40
N LYS A 455 2.45 -7.64 -9.02
CA LYS A 455 2.94 -6.47 -9.78
C LYS A 455 2.68 -5.12 -9.08
N SER A 456 1.54 -4.95 -8.43
CA SER A 456 1.08 -3.62 -8.00
C SER A 456 1.63 -3.17 -6.65
N TYR A 457 1.29 -3.86 -5.56
CA TYR A 457 1.50 -3.38 -4.18
C TYR A 457 2.90 -3.71 -3.62
N ARG A 458 3.93 -3.58 -4.46
CA ARG A 458 5.35 -3.78 -4.11
C ARG A 458 6.06 -2.44 -3.99
N HIS A 459 6.90 -2.29 -2.97
CA HIS A 459 7.68 -1.09 -2.73
C HIS A 459 9.04 -1.17 -3.43
N PHE A 460 9.58 -0.04 -3.91
CA PHE A 460 10.87 0.02 -4.60
C PHE A 460 11.75 1.14 -4.01
N ALA A 461 13.03 1.16 -4.38
CA ALA A 461 13.97 2.19 -3.99
C ALA A 461 13.66 3.54 -4.68
N PRO A 462 14.08 4.69 -4.10
CA PRO A 462 13.71 6.02 -4.59
C PRO A 462 14.33 6.42 -5.94
N ASP A 463 15.38 5.73 -6.39
CA ASP A 463 16.00 5.93 -7.70
C ASP A 463 15.25 5.24 -8.85
N ILE A 464 14.32 4.33 -8.52
CA ILE A 464 13.51 3.59 -9.50
C ILE A 464 12.32 4.42 -9.95
N THR A 465 12.15 4.66 -11.24
CA THR A 465 11.03 5.47 -11.79
C THR A 465 10.05 4.61 -12.60
N PHE A 466 8.85 5.12 -12.87
CA PHE A 466 7.96 4.41 -13.79
C PHE A 466 8.55 4.40 -15.20
N GLU A 467 8.96 5.57 -15.67
CA GLU A 467 9.38 5.78 -17.06
C GLU A 467 10.64 5.00 -17.44
N LYS A 468 11.66 4.97 -16.58
CA LYS A 468 12.94 4.32 -16.89
C LYS A 468 12.98 2.84 -16.51
N ASP A 469 12.13 2.43 -15.56
CA ASP A 469 12.26 1.13 -14.93
C ASP A 469 10.95 0.33 -15.02
N LEU A 470 9.91 0.75 -14.29
CA LEU A 470 8.73 -0.12 -14.12
C LEU A 470 7.98 -0.40 -15.42
N ALA A 471 8.00 0.53 -16.37
CA ALA A 471 7.38 0.36 -17.69
C ALA A 471 8.13 -0.63 -18.59
N GLU A 472 9.43 -0.83 -18.34
CA GLU A 472 10.32 -1.66 -19.19
C GLU A 472 10.69 -2.99 -18.53
N TRP A 473 10.58 -3.08 -17.20
CA TRP A 473 11.01 -4.26 -16.46
C TRP A 473 10.16 -5.50 -16.73
N PRO A 474 10.79 -6.68 -16.88
CA PRO A 474 10.05 -7.93 -16.98
C PRO A 474 9.33 -8.26 -15.66
N PRO A 475 8.24 -9.04 -15.69
CA PRO A 475 7.48 -9.41 -14.49
C PRO A 475 8.34 -9.99 -13.36
N ALA A 476 9.36 -10.79 -13.68
CA ALA A 476 10.25 -11.40 -12.69
C ALA A 476 11.08 -10.36 -11.91
N ARG A 477 11.37 -9.19 -12.49
CA ARG A 477 12.06 -8.10 -11.80
C ARG A 477 11.11 -7.31 -10.90
N LEU A 478 9.87 -7.09 -11.36
CA LEU A 478 8.81 -6.46 -10.54
C LEU A 478 8.52 -7.29 -9.28
N ASP A 479 8.56 -8.61 -9.39
CA ASP A 479 8.32 -9.55 -8.28
C ASP A 479 9.35 -9.44 -7.14
N GLN A 480 10.51 -8.80 -7.35
CA GLN A 480 11.58 -8.67 -6.34
C GLN A 480 11.32 -7.57 -5.31
N GLY A 481 10.42 -6.61 -5.60
CA GLY A 481 10.06 -5.58 -4.63
C GLY A 481 9.34 -6.18 -3.41
N PRO A 482 9.62 -5.75 -2.17
CA PRO A 482 8.90 -6.23 -1.00
C PRO A 482 7.39 -5.95 -1.11
N ILE A 483 6.59 -6.96 -0.83
CA ILE A 483 5.13 -6.88 -0.85
C ILE A 483 4.63 -6.25 0.45
N ILE A 484 3.71 -5.29 0.35
CA ILE A 484 3.13 -4.68 1.56
C ILE A 484 2.12 -5.64 2.18
N HIS A 485 2.39 -6.07 3.42
CA HIS A 485 1.43 -6.74 4.28
C HIS A 485 0.96 -5.79 5.38
N GLU A 486 1.84 -5.48 6.33
CA GLU A 486 1.59 -4.48 7.36
C GLU A 486 2.03 -3.09 6.87
N GLN A 487 1.41 -2.04 7.42
CA GLN A 487 1.76 -0.66 7.11
C GLN A 487 2.55 -0.01 8.26
N PRO A 488 3.43 0.95 7.95
CA PRO A 488 4.18 1.68 8.96
C PRO A 488 3.25 2.58 9.78
N VAL A 489 3.75 3.09 10.90
CA VAL A 489 3.03 4.10 11.70
C VAL A 489 2.74 5.34 10.85
N THR A 490 1.54 5.88 10.97
CA THR A 490 1.09 7.10 10.29
C THR A 490 0.19 7.92 11.21
N SER A 491 0.16 9.23 10.97
CA SER A 491 -0.80 10.16 11.57
C SER A 491 -1.01 11.35 10.65
N PHE A 492 -2.18 11.97 10.77
CA PHE A 492 -2.51 13.19 10.06
C PHE A 492 -3.57 14.01 10.79
N VAL A 493 -3.45 15.34 10.65
CA VAL A 493 -4.38 16.32 11.19
C VAL A 493 -5.62 16.34 10.32
N CYS A 494 -6.78 16.14 10.93
CA CYS A 494 -8.08 16.19 10.26
C CYS A 494 -8.73 17.57 10.43
N ASN A 495 -8.58 18.15 11.61
CA ASN A 495 -9.12 19.46 11.96
C ASN A 495 -8.05 20.27 12.69
N PRO A 496 -7.79 21.52 12.29
CA PRO A 496 -8.29 22.16 11.08
C PRO A 496 -7.70 21.48 9.81
N PRO A 497 -8.49 21.35 8.73
CA PRO A 497 -7.99 20.72 7.52
C PRO A 497 -6.98 21.60 6.77
N GLN A 498 -6.11 20.96 5.99
CA GLN A 498 -5.10 21.62 5.17
C GLN A 498 -5.71 22.70 4.25
N GLY A 499 -5.07 23.87 4.23
CA GLY A 499 -5.47 25.01 3.40
C GLY A 499 -6.69 25.79 3.91
N SER A 500 -7.15 25.51 5.13
CA SER A 500 -8.29 26.23 5.71
C SER A 500 -7.89 27.55 6.38
N THR A 501 -8.83 28.48 6.37
CA THR A 501 -8.81 29.71 7.16
C THR A 501 -9.76 29.55 8.34
N ILE A 502 -9.28 29.81 9.56
CA ILE A 502 -10.01 29.60 10.81
C ILE A 502 -10.28 30.95 11.46
N GLY A 503 -11.54 31.23 11.77
CA GLY A 503 -11.90 32.39 12.54
C GLY A 503 -11.46 32.29 14.00
N VAL A 504 -10.92 33.39 14.52
CA VAL A 504 -10.45 33.48 15.91
C VAL A 504 -11.09 34.64 16.68
N LYS A 505 -12.07 35.34 16.12
CA LYS A 505 -12.81 36.38 16.82
C LYS A 505 -13.77 35.75 17.83
N GLY A 506 -13.49 35.92 19.11
CA GLY A 506 -14.31 35.45 20.21
C GLY A 506 -15.55 36.31 20.45
N VAL A 507 -16.48 35.75 21.22
CA VAL A 507 -17.71 36.41 21.64
C VAL A 507 -17.35 37.70 22.42
N GLY A 508 -17.84 38.85 21.95
CA GLY A 508 -17.50 40.17 22.52
C GLY A 508 -16.31 40.88 21.86
N GLY A 509 -15.77 40.36 20.75
CA GLY A 509 -14.75 41.03 19.93
C GLY A 509 -13.30 40.79 20.36
N GLY A 510 -13.06 39.98 21.40
CA GLY A 510 -11.71 39.54 21.76
C GLY A 510 -11.15 38.50 20.80
N ILE A 511 -9.84 38.23 20.85
CA ILE A 511 -9.20 37.18 20.04
C ILE A 511 -9.05 35.90 20.87
N LYS A 512 -9.42 34.75 20.29
CA LYS A 512 -9.20 33.43 20.87
C LYS A 512 -7.69 33.19 21.01
N LYS A 513 -7.27 32.73 22.18
CA LYS A 513 -5.85 32.59 22.55
C LYS A 513 -5.29 31.19 22.29
N GLU A 514 -6.05 30.32 21.65
CA GLU A 514 -5.70 28.91 21.48
C GLU A 514 -6.34 28.33 20.21
N VAL A 515 -5.72 27.29 19.67
CA VAL A 515 -6.21 26.50 18.54
C VAL A 515 -6.39 25.06 18.95
N THR A 516 -7.50 24.44 18.53
CA THR A 516 -7.77 23.02 18.80
C THR A 516 -7.50 22.22 17.54
N ILE A 517 -6.68 21.19 17.69
CA ILE A 517 -6.21 20.30 16.63
C ILE A 517 -6.76 18.91 16.94
N LYS A 518 -7.29 18.23 15.92
CA LYS A 518 -7.75 16.84 16.00
C LYS A 518 -7.25 16.06 14.81
N GLY A 519 -6.98 14.77 15.00
CA GLY A 519 -6.58 13.90 13.91
C GLY A 519 -6.68 12.43 14.27
N VAL A 520 -6.12 11.61 13.40
CA VAL A 520 -6.04 10.16 13.58
C VAL A 520 -4.60 9.68 13.43
N ALA A 521 -4.28 8.60 14.12
CA ALA A 521 -3.00 7.91 14.04
C ALA A 521 -3.23 6.39 14.06
N TRP A 522 -2.41 5.63 13.33
CA TRP A 522 -2.53 4.18 13.24
C TRP A 522 -1.18 3.54 12.89
N SER A 523 -0.99 2.27 13.26
CA SER A 523 0.15 1.45 12.83
C SER A 523 -0.36 0.04 12.49
N GLY A 524 0.24 -0.58 11.47
CA GLY A 524 -0.07 -1.96 11.10
C GLY A 524 0.38 -2.98 12.15
N GLY A 525 0.12 -4.26 11.87
CA GLY A 525 0.61 -5.37 12.71
C GLY A 525 0.08 -5.41 14.14
N GLY A 526 -0.90 -4.57 14.48
CA GLY A 526 -1.49 -4.52 15.83
C GLY A 526 -0.67 -3.73 16.83
N ARG A 527 0.30 -2.95 16.34
CA ARG A 527 1.14 -2.06 17.15
C ARG A 527 0.31 -0.87 17.62
N LYS A 528 0.32 -0.65 18.93
CA LYS A 528 -0.43 0.44 19.57
C LYS A 528 0.24 1.78 19.26
N VAL A 529 -0.54 2.81 18.96
CA VAL A 529 -0.03 4.19 18.97
C VAL A 529 0.19 4.61 20.43
N GLU A 530 1.45 4.82 20.83
CA GLU A 530 1.80 5.19 22.21
C GLU A 530 1.81 6.71 22.40
N ARG A 531 2.16 7.46 21.35
CA ARG A 531 2.19 8.94 21.41
C ARG A 531 1.90 9.54 20.03
N VAL A 532 1.23 10.69 20.03
CA VAL A 532 1.17 11.59 18.88
C VAL A 532 1.73 12.93 19.33
N ASP A 533 2.71 13.43 18.60
CA ASP A 533 3.30 14.75 18.83
C ASP A 533 2.73 15.71 17.77
N VAL A 534 2.32 16.90 18.20
CA VAL A 534 1.75 17.95 17.35
C VAL A 534 2.57 19.22 17.49
N SER A 535 2.77 19.91 16.37
CA SER A 535 3.45 21.20 16.25
C SER A 535 2.54 22.22 15.55
N ILE A 536 2.76 23.51 15.78
CA ILE A 536 2.14 24.64 15.05
C ILE A 536 3.19 25.51 14.33
N ASP A 537 4.45 25.07 14.32
CA ASP A 537 5.63 25.76 13.83
C ASP A 537 6.48 24.89 12.90
N GLY A 538 5.82 23.95 12.19
CA GLY A 538 6.48 23.12 11.17
C GLY A 538 7.42 22.05 11.74
N GLY A 539 7.24 21.68 13.00
CA GLY A 539 8.05 20.68 13.70
C GLY A 539 9.26 21.24 14.45
N THR A 540 9.35 22.55 14.64
CA THR A 540 10.41 23.18 15.46
C THR A 540 10.21 22.86 16.95
N SER A 541 8.97 22.89 17.43
CA SER A 541 8.58 22.51 18.78
C SER A 541 7.40 21.54 18.78
N TRP A 542 7.30 20.70 19.81
CA TRP A 542 6.35 19.59 19.86
C TRP A 542 5.63 19.52 21.20
N THR A 543 4.32 19.27 21.14
CA THR A 543 3.49 18.98 22.31
C THR A 543 2.78 17.65 22.09
N ALA A 544 2.82 16.78 23.10
CA ALA A 544 2.11 15.50 23.03
C ALA A 544 0.60 15.71 23.09
N ALA A 545 -0.14 15.10 22.16
CA ALA A 545 -1.59 15.16 22.10
C ALA A 545 -2.26 14.17 23.06
N GLU A 546 -3.49 14.48 23.46
CA GLU A 546 -4.35 13.55 24.18
C GLU A 546 -4.88 12.49 23.21
N LEU A 547 -4.83 11.22 23.61
CA LEU A 547 -5.24 10.11 22.78
C LEU A 547 -6.62 9.60 23.20
N TYR A 548 -7.56 9.61 22.26
CA TYR A 548 -8.90 9.07 22.43
C TYR A 548 -8.97 7.62 21.92
N LYS A 549 -9.19 6.68 22.85
CA LYS A 549 -9.20 5.22 22.62
C LYS A 549 -10.43 4.59 23.27
N PRO A 550 -11.63 4.79 22.71
CA PRO A 550 -12.87 4.31 23.32
C PRO A 550 -13.02 2.79 23.29
N ILE A 551 -12.19 2.09 22.51
CA ILE A 551 -12.24 0.64 22.36
C ILE A 551 -10.99 0.02 22.97
N SER A 552 -11.20 -0.87 23.94
CA SER A 552 -10.12 -1.66 24.52
C SER A 552 -9.73 -2.77 23.56
N GLN A 553 -8.44 -2.87 23.24
CA GLN A 553 -7.87 -3.91 22.39
C GLN A 553 -6.72 -4.59 23.12
N ARG A 554 -6.47 -5.86 22.79
CA ARG A 554 -5.43 -6.67 23.45
C ARG A 554 -4.04 -6.17 23.05
N TYR A 555 -3.06 -6.45 23.89
CA TYR A 555 -1.66 -6.18 23.59
C TYR A 555 -1.25 -6.82 22.25
N ASN A 556 -0.53 -6.06 21.41
CA ASN A 556 -0.17 -6.41 20.02
C ASN A 556 -1.36 -6.74 19.09
N HIS A 557 -2.58 -6.33 19.46
CA HIS A 557 -3.81 -6.48 18.67
C HIS A 557 -4.56 -5.15 18.58
N HIS A 558 -3.83 -4.03 18.57
CA HIS A 558 -4.40 -2.69 18.40
C HIS A 558 -4.67 -2.43 16.92
N TRP A 559 -5.80 -2.95 16.43
CA TRP A 559 -6.14 -2.91 15.01
C TRP A 559 -6.83 -1.62 14.58
N ALA A 560 -7.48 -0.92 15.51
CA ALA A 560 -8.20 0.30 15.24
C ALA A 560 -7.29 1.52 15.44
N TRP A 561 -7.59 2.58 14.70
CA TRP A 561 -6.90 3.85 14.82
C TRP A 561 -7.04 4.44 16.22
N THR A 562 -6.18 5.39 16.53
CA THR A 562 -6.27 6.26 17.68
C THR A 562 -6.64 7.64 17.18
N GLN A 563 -7.76 8.19 17.64
CA GLN A 563 -8.04 9.61 17.45
C GLN A 563 -7.21 10.39 18.46
N PHE A 564 -6.72 11.57 18.08
CA PHE A 564 -6.00 12.45 18.98
C PHE A 564 -6.59 13.86 18.94
N TYR A 565 -6.44 14.59 20.04
CA TYR A 565 -6.76 16.00 20.09
C TYR A 565 -5.77 16.75 20.97
N LEU A 566 -5.57 18.03 20.67
CA LEU A 566 -4.73 18.92 21.44
C LEU A 566 -5.22 20.36 21.28
N THR A 567 -5.30 21.09 22.38
CA THR A 567 -5.53 22.54 22.34
C THR A 567 -4.23 23.25 22.70
N ILE A 568 -3.69 24.01 21.76
CA ILE A 568 -2.40 24.69 21.90
C ILE A 568 -2.65 26.19 22.14
N PRO A 569 -2.10 26.78 23.21
CA PRO A 569 -2.11 28.23 23.39
C PRO A 569 -1.24 28.90 22.32
N LEU A 570 -1.76 29.95 21.71
CA LEU A 570 -1.02 30.79 20.77
C LEU A 570 -0.01 31.64 21.55
N SER A 571 1.19 31.85 20.99
CA SER A 571 2.20 32.71 21.59
C SER A 571 1.70 34.16 21.73
N GLU A 572 2.31 34.93 22.63
CA GLU A 572 1.98 36.36 22.80
C GLU A 572 2.17 37.12 21.48
N GLU A 573 3.23 36.80 20.72
CA GLU A 573 3.50 37.38 19.40
C GLU A 573 2.35 37.13 18.40
N ILE A 574 1.86 35.90 18.32
CA ILE A 574 0.72 35.55 17.44
C ILE A 574 -0.54 36.29 17.90
N GLN A 575 -0.80 36.32 19.21
CA GLN A 575 -1.95 37.02 19.76
C GLN A 575 -1.91 38.53 19.47
N GLU A 576 -0.73 39.15 19.52
CA GLU A 576 -0.55 40.57 19.19
C GLU A 576 -0.80 40.86 17.71
N LYS A 577 -0.27 40.02 16.80
CA LYS A 577 -0.54 40.12 15.36
C LYS A 577 -2.05 40.07 15.07
N LEU A 578 -2.73 39.08 15.64
CA LEU A 578 -4.18 38.91 15.46
C LEU A 578 -4.97 40.11 16.03
N LYS A 579 -4.57 40.67 17.18
CA LYS A 579 -5.19 41.88 17.75
C LYS A 579 -5.04 43.11 16.85
N ARG A 580 -3.98 43.20 16.04
CA ARG A 580 -3.79 44.24 15.02
C ARG A 580 -4.60 44.01 13.75
N GLY A 581 -5.39 42.94 13.69
CA GLY A 581 -6.16 42.56 12.52
C GLY A 581 -5.36 41.81 11.46
N GLU A 582 -4.11 41.42 11.75
CA GLU A 582 -3.28 40.65 10.83
C GLU A 582 -3.71 39.19 10.82
N LYS A 583 -3.70 38.56 9.63
CA LYS A 583 -3.86 37.11 9.51
C LYS A 583 -2.53 36.42 9.83
N VAL A 584 -2.59 35.25 10.47
CA VAL A 584 -1.39 34.50 10.86
C VAL A 584 -1.44 33.09 10.29
N LYS A 585 -0.41 32.69 9.55
CA LYS A 585 -0.27 31.31 9.06
C LYS A 585 0.39 30.43 10.10
N LEU A 586 -0.12 29.22 10.26
CA LEU A 586 0.45 28.14 11.06
C LEU A 586 0.75 26.95 10.17
N ASP A 587 1.86 26.27 10.46
CA ASP A 587 2.14 24.93 9.94
C ASP A 587 1.81 23.93 11.03
N VAL A 588 0.60 23.36 10.97
CA VAL A 588 0.14 22.39 11.96
C VAL A 588 0.62 21.00 11.53
N THR A 589 1.63 20.50 12.23
CA THR A 589 2.29 19.24 11.89
C THR A 589 1.94 18.13 12.88
N SER A 590 1.81 16.89 12.43
CA SER A 590 1.64 15.72 13.31
C SER A 590 2.60 14.58 12.97
N LYS A 591 3.06 13.87 14.01
CA LYS A 591 3.80 12.62 13.92
C LYS A 591 3.44 11.66 15.05
N ALA A 592 3.40 10.35 14.77
CA ALA A 592 3.08 9.32 15.75
C ALA A 592 4.27 8.40 16.06
N VAL A 593 4.23 7.81 17.25
CA VAL A 593 5.14 6.77 17.74
C VAL A 593 4.33 5.54 18.12
N ASP A 594 4.69 4.37 17.59
CA ASP A 594 4.02 3.11 17.92
C ASP A 594 4.69 2.35 19.08
N SER A 595 4.11 1.21 19.49
CA SER A 595 4.57 0.39 20.62
C SER A 595 5.92 -0.30 20.39
N ALA A 596 6.42 -0.30 19.15
CA ALA A 596 7.77 -0.73 18.82
C ALA A 596 8.73 0.47 18.64
N PHE A 597 8.29 1.67 18.99
CA PHE A 597 9.01 2.93 18.79
C PHE A 597 9.35 3.24 17.34
N ASN A 598 8.61 2.67 16.38
CA ASN A 598 8.67 3.19 15.01
C ASN A 598 8.11 4.61 15.00
N VAL A 599 8.69 5.45 14.14
CA VAL A 599 8.31 6.86 13.97
C VAL A 599 8.08 7.18 12.50
N GLN A 600 7.30 8.22 12.25
CA GLN A 600 7.18 8.81 10.90
C GLN A 600 8.45 9.59 10.54
N PRO A 601 8.98 9.44 9.30
CA PRO A 601 10.08 10.26 8.83
C PRO A 601 9.62 11.71 8.65
N GLU A 602 10.55 12.66 8.69
CA GLU A 602 10.26 14.07 8.44
C GLU A 602 9.85 14.31 6.98
N THR A 603 10.58 13.73 6.04
CA THR A 603 10.30 13.85 4.59
C THR A 603 10.22 12.48 3.93
N MET A 604 9.56 12.42 2.77
CA MET A 604 9.51 11.21 1.94
C MET A 604 10.60 11.15 0.88
N ALA A 605 11.38 12.20 0.62
CA ALA A 605 12.37 12.16 -0.47
C ALA A 605 13.31 10.93 -0.42
N PRO A 606 13.84 10.50 0.74
CA PRO A 606 14.67 9.28 0.84
C PRO A 606 13.90 7.95 0.71
N TYR A 607 12.57 8.00 0.79
CA TYR A 607 11.66 6.85 0.81
C TYR A 607 10.64 6.91 -0.34
N TRP A 608 10.84 7.84 -1.28
CA TRP A 608 9.97 7.99 -2.43
C TRP A 608 9.92 6.67 -3.19
N ASN A 609 8.78 6.36 -3.81
CA ASN A 609 8.66 5.18 -4.62
C ASN A 609 7.70 5.42 -5.80
N PRO A 610 7.97 4.80 -6.96
CA PRO A 610 7.22 5.02 -8.21
C PRO A 610 5.78 4.50 -8.16
N ARG A 611 5.39 3.78 -7.09
CA ARG A 611 4.03 3.28 -6.87
C ARG A 611 3.19 4.23 -6.00
N GLY A 612 3.81 5.20 -5.34
CA GLY A 612 3.15 6.10 -4.40
C GLY A 612 2.42 5.35 -3.31
N ILE A 613 3.10 4.42 -2.62
CA ILE A 613 2.52 3.60 -1.56
C ILE A 613 3.34 3.67 -0.26
N ALA A 614 2.70 3.35 0.86
CA ALA A 614 3.29 3.41 2.21
C ALA A 614 3.76 4.83 2.63
N ILE A 615 3.01 5.85 2.20
CA ILE A 615 3.35 7.25 2.47
C ILE A 615 3.05 7.59 3.93
N ASN A 616 4.08 7.98 4.69
CA ASN A 616 3.92 8.22 6.12
C ASN A 616 4.81 9.33 6.70
N HIS A 617 5.38 10.23 5.90
CA HIS A 617 6.07 11.40 6.47
C HIS A 617 5.17 12.24 7.37
N TRP A 618 5.75 13.17 8.12
CA TRP A 618 5.00 14.13 8.92
C TRP A 618 3.91 14.78 8.08
N TYR A 619 2.69 14.84 8.60
CA TYR A 619 1.59 15.48 7.90
C TYR A 619 1.55 16.95 8.29
N HIS A 620 1.60 17.84 7.30
CA HIS A 620 1.52 19.28 7.46
C HIS A 620 0.14 19.74 7.03
N SER A 621 -0.53 20.48 7.92
CA SER A 621 -1.79 21.19 7.70
C SER A 621 -1.53 22.69 7.80
N MET A 622 -1.27 23.33 6.66
CA MET A 622 -1.06 24.76 6.53
C MET A 622 -2.39 25.48 6.70
N VAL A 623 -2.52 26.28 7.76
CA VAL A 623 -3.77 26.96 8.11
C VAL A 623 -3.54 28.44 8.35
N GLU A 624 -4.56 29.26 8.08
CA GLU A 624 -4.51 30.70 8.33
C GLU A 624 -5.52 31.08 9.42
N LEU A 625 -5.06 31.77 10.45
CA LEU A 625 -5.93 32.35 11.47
C LEU A 625 -6.39 33.73 11.01
N ASP A 626 -7.71 33.95 11.03
CA ASP A 626 -8.33 35.22 10.60
C ASP A 626 -9.08 35.88 11.78
N PRO A 627 -8.62 37.06 12.25
CA PRO A 627 -9.25 37.77 13.36
C PRO A 627 -10.55 38.48 12.97
N THR A 628 -10.92 38.49 11.69
CA THR A 628 -12.18 39.07 11.21
C THR A 628 -13.34 38.07 11.21
N LEU A 629 -13.04 36.77 11.19
CA LEU A 629 -14.00 35.68 11.20
C LEU A 629 -14.30 35.21 12.63
N GLU A 630 -15.56 34.86 12.89
CA GLU A 630 -16.02 34.39 14.20
C GLU A 630 -15.38 33.04 14.57
N ALA A 631 -15.09 32.86 15.86
CA ALA A 631 -14.47 31.65 16.37
C ALA A 631 -15.32 30.41 16.03
N GLY A 632 -14.69 29.41 15.41
CA GLY A 632 -15.37 28.20 14.94
C GLY A 632 -15.87 28.28 13.49
N GLN A 633 -15.84 29.46 12.85
CA GLN A 633 -15.95 29.53 11.41
C GLN A 633 -14.68 28.95 10.78
N VAL A 634 -14.86 28.00 9.87
CA VAL A 634 -13.79 27.46 9.03
C VAL A 634 -14.17 27.73 7.60
N GLN A 635 -13.36 28.52 6.92
CA GLN A 635 -13.45 28.73 5.49
C GLN A 635 -12.41 27.85 4.82
N ARG A 636 -12.76 27.28 3.67
CA ARG A 636 -11.80 26.69 2.75
C ARG A 636 -11.83 27.52 1.49
N SER A 637 -10.66 27.90 1.00
CA SER A 637 -10.55 28.09 -0.44
C SER A 637 -10.87 26.74 -1.06
N GLU A 638 -11.89 26.65 -1.91
CA GLU A 638 -11.90 25.56 -2.87
C GLU A 638 -10.53 25.59 -3.54
N SER A 639 -9.79 24.47 -3.48
CA SER A 639 -8.55 24.41 -4.24
C SER A 639 -8.89 24.75 -5.69
N GLU A 640 -7.98 25.43 -6.40
CA GLU A 640 -8.17 25.69 -7.84
C GLU A 640 -8.39 24.38 -8.66
N PHE A 641 -8.27 23.23 -8.01
CA PHE A 641 -8.36 21.87 -8.51
C PHE A 641 -9.66 21.14 -8.12
N GLY A 642 -10.58 21.78 -7.39
CA GLY A 642 -11.87 21.18 -7.00
C GLY A 642 -11.78 20.05 -5.97
N PHE A 643 -10.59 19.76 -5.42
CA PHE A 643 -10.47 18.78 -4.34
C PHE A 643 -10.89 19.40 -3.01
N SER A 644 -11.78 18.70 -2.30
CA SER A 644 -12.13 19.07 -0.93
C SER A 644 -11.07 18.62 0.08
N ASN A 645 -10.30 17.56 -0.20
CA ASN A 645 -9.10 17.21 0.56
C ASN A 645 -7.86 17.74 -0.19
N THR A 646 -6.82 18.15 0.53
CA THR A 646 -5.61 18.73 -0.04
C THR A 646 -4.35 17.99 0.45
N PRO A 647 -3.32 17.79 -0.41
CA PRO A 647 -2.07 17.12 -0.03
C PRO A 647 -1.36 17.84 1.10
N SER A 648 -0.56 17.08 1.85
CA SER A 648 0.27 17.60 2.95
C SER A 648 1.10 18.80 2.49
N GLY A 649 1.09 19.90 3.25
CA GLY A 649 1.84 21.11 2.91
C GLY A 649 1.22 21.96 1.78
N GLY A 650 0.19 21.45 1.08
CA GLY A 650 -0.64 22.24 0.16
C GLY A 650 -0.15 22.30 -1.28
N HIS A 651 0.86 21.52 -1.65
CA HIS A 651 1.39 21.51 -3.01
C HIS A 651 0.77 20.38 -3.83
N PHE A 652 -0.11 20.75 -4.77
CA PHE A 652 -0.17 20.08 -6.07
C PHE A 652 0.81 20.84 -6.94
N ASP A 653 1.95 20.27 -7.29
CA ASP A 653 2.83 20.92 -8.26
C ASP A 653 2.07 21.02 -9.61
N ARG A 654 1.71 22.25 -10.02
CA ARG A 654 0.91 22.51 -11.23
C ARG A 654 1.68 22.14 -12.50
N GLN A 655 1.10 21.24 -13.32
CA GLN A 655 0.71 21.48 -14.73
C GLN A 655 0.02 20.24 -15.34
N TRP A 656 -1.00 19.70 -14.68
CA TRP A 656 -1.79 18.58 -15.23
C TRP A 656 -3.26 18.97 -15.19
N GLY A 657 -3.67 19.83 -16.13
CA GLY A 657 -5.01 20.42 -16.20
C GLY A 657 -6.10 19.40 -15.84
N LEU A 658 -6.73 19.59 -14.68
CA LEU A 658 -7.79 18.72 -14.14
C LEU A 658 -9.15 19.04 -14.76
N GLY A 659 -9.18 19.50 -16.02
CA GLY A 659 -10.41 19.82 -16.74
C GLY A 659 -11.38 18.64 -16.97
N GLY A 660 -11.19 17.49 -16.31
CA GLY A 660 -12.06 16.32 -16.44
C GLY A 660 -12.51 15.66 -15.13
N TRP A 661 -12.20 16.22 -13.95
CA TRP A 661 -12.45 15.53 -12.68
C TRP A 661 -13.70 15.95 -11.91
N MET A 662 -14.47 16.90 -12.43
CA MET A 662 -15.90 16.93 -12.13
C MET A 662 -16.62 16.35 -13.32
N VAL A 663 -17.55 15.42 -13.05
CA VAL A 663 -18.68 15.15 -13.92
C VAL A 663 -19.15 16.50 -14.46
N ASP A 664 -18.93 16.80 -15.74
CA ASP A 664 -19.69 17.88 -16.35
C ASP A 664 -21.14 17.38 -16.30
N PRO A 665 -22.03 18.02 -15.52
CA PRO A 665 -23.43 17.62 -15.48
C PRO A 665 -24.09 17.74 -16.86
N LYS A 666 -23.43 18.41 -17.83
CA LYS A 666 -23.95 18.61 -19.19
C LYS A 666 -23.76 17.43 -20.13
N HIS A 667 -23.15 16.32 -19.71
CA HIS A 667 -23.05 15.10 -20.54
C HIS A 667 -23.83 13.90 -19.98
N ASP A 668 -24.70 14.12 -18.98
CA ASP A 668 -25.64 13.12 -18.44
C ASP A 668 -27.12 13.46 -18.76
N ASN A 669 -27.35 14.34 -19.75
CA ASN A 669 -28.69 14.78 -20.18
C ASN A 669 -29.06 14.28 -21.59
N ASP A 670 -28.69 13.05 -21.95
CA ASP A 670 -29.34 12.30 -23.03
C ASP A 670 -29.62 10.86 -22.59
#